data_AF-U3KM07-F1
#
_entry.id   AF-U3KM07-F1
#
_cell.length_a   1.000
_cell.length_b   1.000
_cell.length_c   1.000
_cell.angle_alpha   90.00
_cell.angle_beta   90.00
_cell.angle_gamma   90.00
#
_symmetry.space_group_name_H-M   'P 1'
#
loop_
_entity.id
_entity.type
_entity.pdbx_description
1 polymer ?
#
loop_
_entity_poly.entity_id
_entity_poly.type
_entity_poly.pdbx_seq_one_letter_code
_entity_poly.pdbx_strand_id
1 'polypeptide(L)'
;MKVLLSHTRGPGAQPPRQVAGVPPRREGAQTYFPTASFSACDLSLQLRHLGSQTPISSLIQPRAQRSPVSKGESGVNCRRDGARATQASVRFGCPRGGVWDPAPPFRARDSAAFALRGDSKARAAVPPTCGARGPPTRTRTPGGLAAPTLTRLGRAGASVSSAVPGPQSGGQSSLPVYAAENRFFYSLFFPGLIVCGILCVCLFIVLWMIRLLLQKKKKSVSSKNGKNQMVIAFFHPYCNAGGGGERVLWCALRALQKKYPEAVYVVYTGDINVSGQQILEGAFRRFNIRLVHPVQFVFLKKRYLVEDSRYPHFTLLGQSLGSIFLGWEALMQCVPDVYIDSMGYAFTLPLFKYVGGCRVGSYVHYPTISTDMLSVVKNQNVGFNNAAFITKNAFLSKAKLIYYHLFAFIYGLVGSCSDTVMVNSSWTLNHILSLWKVGNCTNVVYPPCDVQTFLDIPLHEEEMTQEHLLVSVGQFRPEKNHPLQIRAFAKLLSKKVVESPPSLKLVLIGGCRNKDDELRVNQLRRLSEELGIQEDVEFKINIPFDELKKYLSKATIGLHTMWNEHFGIGIVECMAAGTIILAHNSGGPKLDIVVPHDGQITGFLAETEEGYAETMAHILSLSAEKRLQIRNSARASESTVLMFLLLKK
;
A
#
# COMPACT_ATOMS: atom_id res chain seq x y z
N MET A 1 47.89 -39.51 -9.86
CA MET A 1 48.96 -40.38 -10.42
C MET A 1 48.30 -41.22 -11.51
N LYS A 2 48.42 -40.88 -12.81
CA LYS A 2 49.47 -41.35 -13.77
C LYS A 2 49.48 -42.89 -13.87
N VAL A 3 49.28 -43.58 -15.01
CA VAL A 3 49.60 -43.28 -16.44
C VAL A 3 48.74 -44.09 -17.47
N LEU A 4 48.68 -43.58 -18.73
CA LEU A 4 48.23 -44.05 -20.07
C LEU A 4 47.66 -45.48 -20.37
N LEU A 5 46.78 -45.54 -21.40
CA LEU A 5 46.85 -46.27 -22.71
C LEU A 5 45.40 -46.48 -23.25
N SER A 6 44.87 -45.89 -24.34
CA SER A 6 45.19 -45.84 -25.79
C SER A 6 44.56 -46.95 -26.68
N HIS A 7 43.62 -46.53 -27.54
CA HIS A 7 43.29 -47.05 -28.90
C HIS A 7 42.73 -48.47 -29.15
N THR A 8 41.56 -48.52 -29.80
CA THR A 8 41.23 -49.37 -30.97
C THR A 8 40.23 -48.65 -31.90
N ARG A 9 40.15 -49.03 -33.19
CA ARG A 9 39.38 -48.35 -34.26
C ARG A 9 38.35 -49.26 -34.95
N GLY A 10 37.11 -48.77 -35.14
CA GLY A 10 36.15 -49.09 -36.23
C GLY A 10 35.77 -50.56 -36.49
N PRO A 11 35.01 -50.88 -37.57
CA PRO A 11 34.14 -50.05 -38.44
C PRO A 11 32.64 -50.24 -38.05
N GLY A 12 31.59 -49.68 -38.67
CA GLY A 12 31.41 -48.94 -39.92
C GLY A 12 30.37 -49.63 -40.82
N ALA A 13 29.09 -49.21 -40.74
CA ALA A 13 28.00 -49.63 -41.63
C ALA A 13 27.03 -48.45 -41.85
N GLN A 14 26.43 -48.34 -43.04
CA GLN A 14 25.73 -47.14 -43.56
C GLN A 14 24.25 -47.44 -43.97
N PRO A 15 23.45 -46.48 -44.49
CA PRO A 15 22.03 -46.30 -44.13
C PRO A 15 21.05 -46.86 -45.20
N PRO A 16 19.69 -46.67 -45.15
CA PRO A 16 19.05 -45.37 -45.51
C PRO A 16 17.61 -45.03 -44.99
N ARG A 17 17.26 -43.73 -45.10
CA ARG A 17 15.94 -43.13 -45.47
C ARG A 17 14.71 -43.08 -44.52
N GLN A 18 13.87 -42.08 -44.83
CA GLN A 18 12.68 -41.57 -44.13
C GLN A 18 11.37 -42.24 -44.57
N VAL A 19 10.33 -42.22 -43.70
CA VAL A 19 8.89 -42.06 -44.08
C VAL A 19 8.17 -41.27 -42.96
N ALA A 20 7.04 -40.59 -43.26
CA ALA A 20 6.32 -39.66 -42.37
C ALA A 20 4.84 -40.02 -42.13
N GLY A 21 4.18 -39.34 -41.16
CA GLY A 21 2.71 -39.31 -40.95
C GLY A 21 2.19 -40.19 -39.79
N VAL A 22 1.03 -39.97 -39.14
CA VAL A 22 -0.07 -38.95 -39.14
C VAL A 22 -0.81 -39.08 -37.76
N PRO A 23 -1.54 -38.06 -37.21
CA PRO A 23 -1.97 -38.05 -35.79
C PRO A 23 -3.49 -38.27 -35.55
N PRO A 24 -3.92 -38.36 -34.27
CA PRO A 24 -5.29 -38.02 -33.83
C PRO A 24 -5.31 -37.06 -32.60
N ARG A 25 -6.39 -36.40 -32.19
CA ARG A 25 -7.55 -35.76 -32.87
C ARG A 25 -8.11 -34.70 -31.89
N ARG A 26 -8.85 -33.68 -32.36
CA ARG A 26 -9.42 -32.59 -31.54
C ARG A 26 -10.80 -32.94 -30.95
N GLU A 27 -11.12 -32.35 -29.80
CA GLU A 27 -12.40 -31.71 -29.41
C GLU A 27 -12.21 -31.06 -28.01
N GLY A 28 -12.80 -29.93 -27.62
CA GLY A 28 -13.67 -28.97 -28.32
C GLY A 28 -13.46 -27.53 -27.80
N ALA A 29 -14.12 -26.54 -28.40
CA ALA A 29 -13.78 -25.12 -28.23
C ALA A 29 -14.67 -24.34 -27.23
N GLN A 30 -14.11 -23.29 -26.63
CA GLN A 30 -14.87 -22.10 -26.17
C GLN A 30 -14.15 -20.80 -26.58
N THR A 31 -14.94 -19.73 -26.70
CA THR A 31 -14.71 -18.55 -27.53
C THR A 31 -13.74 -17.52 -26.95
N TYR A 32 -12.83 -17.00 -27.80
CA TYR A 32 -12.05 -15.78 -27.55
C TYR A 32 -12.58 -14.60 -28.39
N PHE A 33 -12.67 -13.41 -27.78
CA PHE A 33 -12.74 -12.13 -28.50
C PHE A 33 -11.31 -11.63 -28.78
N PRO A 34 -11.07 -10.89 -29.88
CA PRO A 34 -9.72 -10.67 -30.40
C PRO A 34 -8.96 -9.58 -29.64
N THR A 35 -7.74 -9.91 -29.20
CA THR A 35 -6.70 -8.95 -28.85
C THR A 35 -6.03 -8.42 -30.12
N ALA A 36 -6.12 -7.12 -30.37
CA ALA A 36 -5.39 -6.49 -31.48
C ALA A 36 -3.89 -6.38 -31.14
N SER A 37 -3.07 -7.14 -31.85
CA SER A 37 -1.61 -7.06 -31.78
C SER A 37 -1.09 -5.86 -32.56
N PHE A 38 -0.70 -4.79 -31.86
CA PHE A 38 0.08 -3.71 -32.48
C PHE A 38 1.54 -4.15 -32.65
N SER A 39 1.90 -4.46 -33.89
CA SER A 39 3.29 -4.71 -34.29
C SER A 39 4.09 -3.40 -34.28
N ALA A 40 5.26 -3.41 -33.65
CA ALA A 40 6.19 -2.29 -33.68
C ALA A 40 6.96 -2.25 -35.00
N CYS A 41 6.36 -1.69 -36.06
CA CYS A 41 7.10 -1.38 -37.31
C CYS A 41 6.55 -0.19 -38.14
N ASP A 42 5.30 0.26 -37.93
CA ASP A 42 4.61 1.21 -38.84
C ASP A 42 4.57 2.69 -38.41
N LEU A 43 5.40 3.12 -37.45
CA LEU A 43 5.43 4.52 -36.98
C LEU A 43 6.71 5.31 -37.36
N SER A 44 7.34 4.93 -38.48
CA SER A 44 8.61 5.51 -38.96
C SER A 44 8.49 6.39 -40.20
N LEU A 45 7.29 6.54 -40.78
CA LEU A 45 7.10 7.04 -42.16
C LEU A 45 6.08 8.18 -42.36
N GLN A 46 5.60 8.83 -41.30
CA GLN A 46 4.64 9.97 -41.40
C GLN A 46 5.11 11.31 -40.80
N LEU A 47 6.40 11.49 -40.52
CA LEU A 47 6.98 12.79 -40.09
C LEU A 47 8.16 13.24 -40.97
N ARG A 48 8.07 13.00 -42.29
CA ARG A 48 9.02 13.52 -43.29
C ARG A 48 8.38 14.38 -44.39
N HIS A 49 7.40 15.21 -44.07
CA HIS A 49 6.98 16.31 -44.96
C HIS A 49 6.42 17.48 -44.14
N LEU A 50 7.31 18.39 -43.74
CA LEU A 50 7.10 19.84 -43.56
C LEU A 50 8.42 20.44 -43.06
N GLY A 51 9.28 20.83 -43.99
CA GLY A 51 10.54 21.49 -43.69
C GLY A 51 10.71 22.75 -44.52
N SER A 52 10.88 23.88 -43.85
CA SER A 52 11.68 25.03 -44.33
C SER A 52 11.93 25.96 -43.13
N GLN A 53 13.19 26.04 -42.66
CA GLN A 53 14.10 27.18 -42.81
C GLN A 53 13.74 28.37 -41.89
N THR A 54 14.66 28.97 -41.11
CA THR A 54 16.09 29.25 -41.38
C THR A 54 17.03 28.95 -40.18
N PRO A 55 18.37 28.87 -40.39
CA PRO A 55 19.35 28.60 -39.34
C PRO A 55 20.04 29.86 -38.80
N ILE A 56 20.43 29.85 -37.51
CA ILE A 56 21.52 30.68 -36.98
C ILE A 56 22.46 29.78 -36.18
N SER A 57 23.76 29.93 -36.41
CA SER A 57 24.82 29.08 -35.89
C SER A 57 25.70 29.79 -34.85
N SER A 58 26.34 28.96 -34.02
CA SER A 58 27.63 29.21 -33.33
C SER A 58 27.67 30.11 -32.08
N LEU A 59 28.78 29.94 -31.34
CA LEU A 59 29.14 30.51 -30.03
C LEU A 59 28.37 29.83 -28.87
N ILE A 60 29.02 29.32 -27.80
CA ILE A 60 30.34 29.61 -27.22
C ILE A 60 31.06 28.31 -26.79
N GLN A 61 32.36 28.18 -27.08
CA GLN A 61 33.29 27.26 -26.40
C GLN A 61 34.04 27.98 -25.26
N PRO A 62 34.50 27.27 -24.20
CA PRO A 62 35.13 27.90 -23.04
C PRO A 62 36.60 28.24 -23.30
N ARG A 63 37.07 29.36 -22.73
CA ARG A 63 38.51 29.63 -22.58
C ARG A 63 38.82 30.38 -21.28
N ALA A 64 39.77 29.86 -20.53
CA ALA A 64 40.37 30.54 -19.39
C ALA A 64 41.50 31.46 -19.86
N GLN A 65 41.74 32.58 -19.16
CA GLN A 65 43.08 33.00 -18.70
C GLN A 65 43.08 34.29 -17.84
N ARG A 66 43.76 34.18 -16.69
CA ARG A 66 44.75 35.08 -16.06
C ARG A 66 44.59 36.62 -16.07
N SER A 67 44.87 37.19 -14.89
CA SER A 67 45.04 38.62 -14.54
C SER A 67 46.31 39.29 -15.10
N PRO A 68 46.39 40.62 -14.97
CA PRO A 68 47.61 41.31 -14.48
C PRO A 68 47.32 42.39 -13.39
N VAL A 69 48.08 42.48 -12.27
CA VAL A 69 49.27 43.36 -11.99
C VAL A 69 48.91 44.85 -11.76
N SER A 70 49.47 45.65 -10.81
CA SER A 70 50.13 45.46 -9.48
C SER A 70 50.39 46.86 -8.81
N LYS A 71 51.13 46.89 -7.68
CA LYS A 71 51.65 48.03 -6.86
C LYS A 71 50.71 48.57 -5.75
N GLY A 72 51.19 48.80 -4.51
CA GLY A 72 52.50 48.51 -3.92
C GLY A 72 52.63 48.93 -2.44
N GLU A 73 53.73 48.53 -1.77
CA GLU A 73 54.31 49.06 -0.51
C GLU A 73 53.45 48.90 0.79
N SER A 74 53.95 48.68 2.03
CA SER A 74 55.31 48.66 2.65
C SER A 74 55.31 47.93 4.03
N GLY A 75 56.48 47.67 4.65
CA GLY A 75 56.67 47.33 6.09
C GLY A 75 56.50 45.84 6.48
N VAL A 76 57.48 45.02 6.92
CA VAL A 76 58.66 45.07 7.83
C VAL A 76 58.41 44.49 9.25
N ASN A 77 59.05 43.33 9.49
CA ASN A 77 59.55 42.69 10.74
C ASN A 77 58.68 42.42 12.01
N CYS A 78 58.37 41.12 12.18
CA CYS A 78 58.90 40.19 13.20
C CYS A 78 59.20 40.59 14.68
N ARG A 79 58.56 39.79 15.57
CA ARG A 79 59.11 38.92 16.66
C ARG A 79 59.04 39.33 18.15
N ARG A 80 58.52 38.35 18.93
CA ARG A 80 58.80 37.98 20.36
C ARG A 80 58.41 39.00 21.45
N ASP A 81 58.20 38.63 22.72
CA ASP A 81 57.79 37.39 23.43
C ASP A 81 57.36 37.87 24.84
N GLY A 82 56.46 37.17 25.56
CA GLY A 82 56.15 37.56 26.94
C GLY A 82 54.99 36.81 27.61
N ALA A 83 55.31 35.83 28.46
CA ALA A 83 54.33 35.02 29.18
C ALA A 83 54.04 35.55 30.60
N ARG A 84 52.86 35.21 31.14
CA ARG A 84 52.68 34.99 32.59
C ARG A 84 51.59 33.95 32.88
N ALA A 85 51.87 33.10 33.87
CA ALA A 85 50.97 32.10 34.45
C ALA A 85 50.01 32.78 35.48
N THR A 86 49.04 32.15 36.17
CA THR A 86 49.13 30.90 36.96
C THR A 86 47.79 30.17 37.18
N GLN A 87 47.89 28.93 37.67
CA GLN A 87 46.80 28.02 38.05
C GLN A 87 46.27 28.25 39.49
N ALA A 88 45.10 27.66 39.79
CA ALA A 88 44.67 26.93 41.02
C ALA A 88 43.18 27.25 41.32
N SER A 89 42.20 26.35 41.26
CA SER A 89 41.99 25.02 41.89
C SER A 89 41.77 25.05 43.40
N VAL A 90 40.57 24.65 43.85
CA VAL A 90 40.31 23.71 44.98
C VAL A 90 38.82 23.29 44.95
N ARG A 91 38.53 22.05 45.40
CA ARG A 91 37.21 21.42 45.47
C ARG A 91 36.47 21.76 46.77
N PHE A 92 35.15 21.55 46.83
CA PHE A 92 34.46 20.56 47.69
C PHE A 92 32.94 20.82 47.71
N GLY A 93 32.13 19.79 47.99
CA GLY A 93 30.69 19.94 48.33
C GLY A 93 29.73 19.17 47.43
N CYS A 94 29.41 17.93 47.81
CA CYS A 94 28.25 17.20 47.30
C CYS A 94 27.12 17.27 48.35
N PRO A 95 25.91 17.76 48.02
CA PRO A 95 24.72 17.55 48.83
C PRO A 95 23.88 16.38 48.29
N ARG A 96 23.50 15.47 49.20
CA ARG A 96 22.48 14.43 48.94
C ARG A 96 21.08 15.01 49.11
N GLY A 97 20.10 14.40 48.46
CA GLY A 97 18.69 14.42 48.87
C GLY A 97 17.83 15.50 48.20
N GLY A 98 16.74 15.08 47.57
CA GLY A 98 15.81 15.96 46.86
C GLY A 98 14.92 15.22 45.87
N VAL A 99 14.24 14.16 46.32
CA VAL A 99 13.19 13.49 45.53
C VAL A 99 12.03 14.47 45.36
N TRP A 100 11.52 14.62 44.14
CA TRP A 100 10.25 15.30 43.87
C TRP A 100 9.32 14.34 43.13
N ASP A 101 8.21 14.00 43.78
CA ASP A 101 7.21 13.04 43.30
C ASP A 101 6.38 13.59 42.13
N PRO A 102 6.05 12.76 41.13
CA PRO A 102 4.86 12.98 40.32
C PRO A 102 3.60 12.56 41.09
N ALA A 103 2.67 13.49 41.26
CA ALA A 103 1.38 13.29 41.92
C ALA A 103 0.49 12.23 41.20
N PRO A 104 -0.49 11.61 41.90
CA PRO A 104 -0.84 10.21 41.66
C PRO A 104 -1.85 9.95 40.51
N PRO A 105 -1.85 8.74 39.94
CA PRO A 105 -2.88 8.30 39.02
C PRO A 105 -4.21 8.04 39.74
N PHE A 106 -5.32 8.46 39.14
CA PHE A 106 -6.65 8.17 39.64
C PHE A 106 -6.98 6.67 39.51
N ARG A 107 -7.51 6.09 40.59
CA ARG A 107 -7.85 4.66 40.68
C ARG A 107 -9.06 4.31 39.80
N ALA A 108 -8.95 3.23 39.05
CA ALA A 108 -10.07 2.32 38.76
C ALA A 108 -9.71 0.96 39.39
N ARG A 109 -10.60 0.42 40.21
CA ARG A 109 -10.33 -0.76 41.04
C ARG A 109 -10.42 -2.08 40.26
N ASP A 110 -9.40 -2.90 40.46
CA ASP A 110 -9.46 -4.30 40.90
C ASP A 110 -10.52 -5.25 40.31
N SER A 111 -10.02 -6.26 39.60
CA SER A 111 -10.40 -7.66 39.87
C SER A 111 -9.17 -8.54 39.65
N ALA A 112 -8.87 -9.37 40.64
CA ALA A 112 -7.53 -9.92 40.85
C ALA A 112 -7.22 -11.17 40.02
N ALA A 113 -5.93 -11.36 39.73
CA ALA A 113 -5.38 -12.65 39.34
C ALA A 113 -5.02 -13.46 40.59
N PHE A 114 -5.10 -14.79 40.51
CA PHE A 114 -4.16 -15.65 41.22
C PHE A 114 -3.94 -16.95 40.45
N ALA A 115 -2.69 -17.36 40.37
CA ALA A 115 -2.28 -18.69 39.92
C ALA A 115 -1.56 -19.36 41.08
N LEU A 116 -1.67 -20.69 41.22
CA LEU A 116 -0.52 -21.56 41.52
C LEU A 116 -0.90 -23.04 41.48
N ARG A 117 0.15 -23.87 41.42
CA ARG A 117 0.14 -25.34 41.40
C ARG A 117 -0.16 -25.90 42.79
N GLY A 118 -0.64 -27.14 42.91
CA GLY A 118 -0.78 -27.77 44.22
C GLY A 118 -1.40 -29.17 44.19
N ASP A 119 -0.55 -30.17 44.08
CA ASP A 119 -0.83 -31.59 43.97
C ASP A 119 -1.59 -32.24 45.17
N SER A 120 -2.29 -33.34 44.86
CA SER A 120 -2.35 -34.60 45.63
C SER A 120 -3.20 -34.80 46.92
N LYS A 121 -4.03 -35.87 46.82
CA LYS A 121 -4.49 -36.86 47.83
C LYS A 121 -5.67 -36.53 48.77
N ALA A 122 -6.49 -37.49 49.24
CA ALA A 122 -6.86 -38.85 48.77
C ALA A 122 -7.95 -39.50 49.68
N ARG A 123 -8.55 -40.62 49.22
CA ARG A 123 -9.40 -41.62 49.92
C ARG A 123 -10.89 -41.27 50.05
N ALA A 124 -11.83 -42.22 49.96
CA ALA A 124 -11.75 -43.70 50.06
C ALA A 124 -12.25 -44.44 48.78
N ALA A 125 -11.56 -45.51 48.32
CA ALA A 125 -11.86 -46.96 48.48
C ALA A 125 -12.91 -47.54 47.47
N VAL A 126 -12.71 -48.49 46.52
CA VAL A 126 -11.78 -49.65 46.26
C VAL A 126 -12.23 -50.96 46.96
N PRO A 127 -12.22 -52.18 46.34
CA PRO A 127 -12.40 -52.68 44.95
C PRO A 127 -13.31 -53.98 44.93
N PRO A 128 -12.99 -55.14 44.26
CA PRO A 128 -12.67 -55.53 42.86
C PRO A 128 -13.84 -56.36 42.21
N THR A 129 -13.84 -56.96 40.99
CA THR A 129 -12.96 -57.98 40.36
C THR A 129 -13.16 -58.13 38.84
N CYS A 130 -12.24 -58.86 38.18
CA CYS A 130 -12.24 -59.19 36.75
C CYS A 130 -12.92 -60.53 36.40
N GLY A 131 -13.33 -60.72 35.14
CA GLY A 131 -13.65 -62.03 34.55
C GLY A 131 -13.72 -61.95 33.02
N ALA A 132 -12.87 -62.70 32.30
CA ALA A 132 -12.69 -62.58 30.84
C ALA A 132 -13.23 -63.78 30.05
N ARG A 133 -13.54 -63.58 28.74
CA ARG A 133 -13.45 -64.61 27.69
C ARG A 133 -13.62 -64.05 26.25
N GLY A 134 -12.69 -64.39 25.35
CA GLY A 134 -12.95 -64.81 23.95
C GLY A 134 -13.36 -63.76 22.87
N PRO A 135 -12.61 -63.60 21.76
CA PRO A 135 -12.99 -62.80 20.58
C PRO A 135 -13.61 -63.69 19.46
N PRO A 136 -14.09 -63.15 18.31
CA PRO A 136 -13.20 -62.81 17.19
C PRO A 136 -13.63 -61.58 16.32
N THR A 137 -13.06 -61.48 15.11
CA THR A 137 -12.88 -60.29 14.26
C THR A 137 -13.95 -60.00 13.17
N ARG A 138 -13.83 -58.81 12.55
CA ARG A 138 -13.88 -58.49 11.08
C ARG A 138 -15.12 -57.78 10.43
N THR A 139 -14.88 -56.51 10.04
CA THR A 139 -15.11 -55.87 8.71
C THR A 139 -16.50 -55.68 8.03
N ARG A 140 -16.65 -54.43 7.51
CA ARG A 140 -17.17 -53.98 6.17
C ARG A 140 -18.67 -53.66 5.92
N THR A 141 -18.85 -52.54 5.19
CA THR A 141 -19.97 -52.07 4.34
C THR A 141 -20.16 -52.95 3.08
N PRO A 142 -21.32 -53.01 2.33
CA PRO A 142 -21.98 -51.93 1.53
C PRO A 142 -23.55 -52.03 1.52
N GLY A 143 -24.38 -51.42 0.63
CA GLY A 143 -24.23 -50.27 -0.28
C GLY A 143 -24.60 -50.47 -1.78
N GLY A 144 -25.76 -49.99 -2.28
CA GLY A 144 -26.04 -49.77 -3.73
C GLY A 144 -27.45 -50.14 -4.32
N LEU A 145 -27.75 -49.56 -5.50
CA LEU A 145 -28.80 -49.88 -6.53
C LEU A 145 -30.30 -49.62 -6.21
N ALA A 146 -31.26 -49.56 -7.18
CA ALA A 146 -31.42 -48.81 -8.45
C ALA A 146 -32.51 -49.45 -9.36
N ALA A 147 -33.60 -48.70 -9.68
CA ALA A 147 -34.57 -48.92 -10.80
C ALA A 147 -35.36 -50.27 -10.81
N PRO A 148 -36.29 -50.59 -11.77
CA PRO A 148 -36.74 -49.88 -12.99
C PRO A 148 -38.27 -49.95 -13.37
N THR A 149 -38.64 -49.37 -14.55
CA THR A 149 -39.69 -49.82 -15.54
C THR A 149 -41.21 -49.83 -15.19
N LEU A 150 -42.22 -49.80 -16.10
CA LEU A 150 -42.43 -49.23 -17.47
C LEU A 150 -43.94 -49.43 -17.88
N THR A 151 -44.66 -48.43 -18.43
CA THR A 151 -45.92 -48.55 -19.26
C THR A 151 -47.18 -49.24 -18.63
N ARG A 152 -48.43 -49.17 -19.14
CA ARG A 152 -49.02 -48.79 -20.46
C ARG A 152 -50.54 -48.43 -20.37
N LEU A 153 -51.01 -47.55 -21.28
CA LEU A 153 -52.34 -47.44 -21.96
C LEU A 153 -53.69 -47.79 -21.25
N GLY A 154 -54.67 -46.87 -21.40
CA GLY A 154 -56.13 -47.10 -21.24
C GLY A 154 -56.96 -45.99 -21.92
N ARG A 155 -58.14 -46.29 -22.48
CA ARG A 155 -58.92 -45.41 -23.41
C ARG A 155 -60.42 -45.36 -23.02
N ALA A 156 -61.19 -44.44 -23.64
CA ALA A 156 -62.64 -44.23 -23.53
C ALA A 156 -63.16 -43.59 -22.21
N GLY A 157 -64.31 -42.90 -22.16
CA GLY A 157 -65.24 -42.46 -23.23
C GLY A 157 -66.72 -42.70 -22.86
N ALA A 158 -67.59 -41.67 -23.04
CA ALA A 158 -69.07 -41.71 -22.89
C ALA A 158 -69.62 -41.94 -21.45
N SER A 159 -70.87 -41.62 -21.04
CA SER A 159 -71.89 -40.64 -21.49
C SER A 159 -73.17 -40.72 -20.60
N VAL A 160 -73.94 -39.63 -20.41
CA VAL A 160 -75.36 -39.55 -19.90
C VAL A 160 -75.58 -40.07 -18.45
N SER A 161 -76.38 -39.52 -17.51
CA SER A 161 -77.75 -38.98 -17.57
C SER A 161 -78.24 -38.36 -16.23
N SER A 162 -79.15 -37.38 -16.33
CA SER A 162 -80.28 -37.05 -15.43
C SER A 162 -80.30 -37.40 -13.92
N ALA A 163 -80.45 -36.39 -13.03
CA ALA A 163 -81.72 -36.06 -12.34
C ALA A 163 -81.57 -34.94 -11.27
N VAL A 164 -82.67 -34.25 -10.97
CA VAL A 164 -82.91 -33.06 -10.10
C VAL A 164 -83.83 -33.51 -8.93
N PRO A 165 -83.96 -32.89 -7.71
CA PRO A 165 -83.78 -31.48 -7.29
C PRO A 165 -83.07 -31.19 -5.94
N GLY A 166 -82.90 -29.90 -5.60
CA GLY A 166 -82.79 -29.41 -4.20
C GLY A 166 -81.85 -28.21 -3.99
N PRO A 167 -82.30 -27.03 -3.52
CA PRO A 167 -81.45 -25.84 -3.39
C PRO A 167 -80.90 -25.61 -1.98
N GLN A 168 -79.58 -25.49 -1.80
CA GLN A 168 -78.98 -24.88 -0.59
C GLN A 168 -77.72 -24.06 -0.88
N SER A 169 -77.68 -22.87 -0.26
CA SER A 169 -76.53 -22.01 0.08
C SER A 169 -75.36 -21.85 -0.92
N GLY A 170 -75.17 -20.63 -1.40
CA GLY A 170 -74.01 -20.27 -2.24
C GLY A 170 -72.67 -20.41 -1.51
N GLY A 171 -71.71 -21.08 -2.16
CA GLY A 171 -70.33 -21.17 -1.71
C GLY A 171 -69.59 -19.85 -1.87
N GLN A 172 -69.03 -19.34 -0.78
CA GLN A 172 -68.09 -18.22 -0.82
C GLN A 172 -66.78 -18.64 -1.51
N SER A 173 -66.32 -17.84 -2.46
CA SER A 173 -65.00 -17.99 -3.08
C SER A 173 -63.90 -17.62 -2.09
N SER A 174 -63.03 -18.58 -1.78
CA SER A 174 -61.88 -18.43 -0.87
C SER A 174 -60.69 -17.70 -1.52
N LEU A 175 -60.91 -16.45 -1.97
CA LEU A 175 -59.88 -15.52 -2.47
C LEU A 175 -60.00 -14.08 -1.90
N PRO A 176 -59.81 -13.82 -0.59
CA PRO A 176 -59.64 -12.45 -0.09
C PRO A 176 -58.31 -12.12 0.62
N VAL A 177 -57.52 -13.13 1.07
CA VAL A 177 -56.40 -12.87 2.02
C VAL A 177 -55.20 -12.18 1.35
N TYR A 178 -54.74 -12.66 0.19
CA TYR A 178 -53.57 -12.09 -0.52
C TYR A 178 -53.80 -10.68 -1.12
N ALA A 179 -55.05 -10.20 -1.18
CA ALA A 179 -55.37 -8.88 -1.71
C ALA A 179 -55.24 -7.77 -0.65
N ALA A 180 -55.41 -8.10 0.64
CA ALA A 180 -55.40 -7.13 1.74
C ALA A 180 -53.97 -6.68 2.11
N GLU A 181 -53.03 -7.61 2.23
CA GLU A 181 -51.63 -7.33 2.60
C GLU A 181 -50.94 -6.42 1.57
N ASN A 182 -51.18 -6.67 0.28
CA ASN A 182 -50.69 -5.84 -0.81
C ASN A 182 -51.24 -4.40 -0.74
N ARG A 183 -52.53 -4.21 -0.42
CA ARG A 183 -53.12 -2.86 -0.26
C ARG A 183 -52.48 -2.10 0.91
N PHE A 184 -52.17 -2.75 2.02
CA PHE A 184 -51.48 -2.11 3.14
C PHE A 184 -50.05 -1.69 2.77
N PHE A 185 -49.32 -2.55 2.04
CA PHE A 185 -47.97 -2.22 1.56
C PHE A 185 -47.98 -1.00 0.62
N TYR A 186 -48.84 -0.99 -0.41
CA TYR A 186 -48.96 0.15 -1.32
C TYR A 186 -49.45 1.44 -0.64
N SER A 187 -50.36 1.31 0.35
CA SER A 187 -50.86 2.43 1.17
C SER A 187 -49.75 3.20 1.91
N LEU A 188 -48.71 2.50 2.39
CA LEU A 188 -47.57 3.13 3.06
C LEU A 188 -46.40 3.44 2.11
N PHE A 189 -46.19 2.61 1.09
CA PHE A 189 -45.06 2.71 0.18
C PHE A 189 -45.12 3.97 -0.70
N PHE A 190 -46.28 4.28 -1.29
CA PHE A 190 -46.40 5.46 -2.16
C PHE A 190 -46.26 6.79 -1.40
N PRO A 191 -46.93 7.02 -0.25
CA PRO A 191 -46.66 8.20 0.59
C PRO A 191 -45.22 8.26 1.09
N GLY A 192 -44.61 7.13 1.45
CA GLY A 192 -43.19 7.05 1.83
C GLY A 192 -42.25 7.49 0.71
N LEU A 193 -42.50 7.07 -0.53
CA LEU A 193 -41.76 7.53 -1.71
C LEU A 193 -41.95 9.03 -1.97
N ILE A 194 -43.18 9.55 -1.84
CA ILE A 194 -43.48 10.98 -2.02
C ILE A 194 -42.74 11.81 -0.97
N VAL A 195 -42.80 11.42 0.31
CA VAL A 195 -42.07 12.10 1.40
C VAL A 195 -40.56 12.05 1.16
N CYS A 196 -40.01 10.91 0.75
CA CYS A 196 -38.60 10.77 0.37
C CYS A 196 -38.22 11.70 -0.79
N GLY A 197 -39.06 11.78 -1.83
CA GLY A 197 -38.88 12.69 -2.96
C GLY A 197 -38.88 14.16 -2.55
N ILE A 198 -39.84 14.59 -1.72
CA ILE A 198 -39.92 15.95 -1.17
C ILE A 198 -38.67 16.27 -0.34
N LEU A 199 -38.24 15.36 0.55
CA LEU A 199 -37.03 15.56 1.35
C LEU A 199 -35.77 15.68 0.48
N CYS A 200 -35.65 14.91 -0.59
CA CYS A 200 -34.56 15.03 -1.57
C CYS A 200 -34.57 16.39 -2.30
N VAL A 201 -35.75 16.88 -2.71
CA VAL A 201 -35.89 18.21 -3.36
C VAL A 201 -35.55 19.34 -2.37
N CYS A 202 -36.05 19.27 -1.14
CA CYS A 202 -35.71 20.23 -0.09
C CYS A 202 -34.21 20.25 0.21
N LEU A 203 -33.57 19.07 0.33
CA LEU A 203 -32.13 18.96 0.51
C LEU A 203 -31.35 19.57 -0.67
N PHE A 204 -31.77 19.31 -1.91
CA PHE A 204 -31.15 19.90 -3.10
C PHE A 204 -31.24 21.44 -3.09
N ILE A 205 -32.41 22.00 -2.77
CA ILE A 205 -32.60 23.46 -2.66
C ILE A 205 -31.70 24.04 -1.56
N VAL A 206 -31.63 23.40 -0.39
CA VAL A 206 -30.75 23.84 0.72
C VAL A 206 -29.27 23.82 0.30
N LEU A 207 -28.80 22.72 -0.31
CA LEU A 207 -27.42 22.61 -0.79
C LEU A 207 -27.09 23.62 -1.90
N TRP A 208 -28.06 23.92 -2.78
CA TRP A 208 -27.91 24.94 -3.82
C TRP A 208 -27.84 26.36 -3.22
N MET A 209 -28.70 26.68 -2.25
CA MET A 209 -28.63 27.96 -1.52
C MET A 209 -27.30 28.12 -0.77
N ILE A 210 -26.83 27.06 -0.12
CA ILE A 210 -25.50 27.02 0.51
C ILE A 210 -24.40 27.30 -0.53
N ARG A 211 -24.42 26.63 -1.69
CA ARG A 211 -23.46 26.88 -2.78
C ARG A 211 -23.45 28.35 -3.20
N LEU A 212 -24.63 28.98 -3.35
CA LEU A 212 -24.72 30.40 -3.70
C LEU A 212 -24.11 31.30 -2.61
N LEU A 213 -24.33 31.01 -1.32
CA LEU A 213 -23.74 31.75 -0.21
C LEU A 213 -22.21 31.60 -0.16
N LEU A 214 -21.69 30.38 -0.35
CA LEU A 214 -20.25 30.11 -0.42
C LEU A 214 -19.58 30.84 -1.58
N GLN A 215 -20.20 30.82 -2.76
CA GLN A 215 -19.70 31.52 -3.95
C GLN A 215 -19.74 33.04 -3.78
N LYS A 216 -20.77 33.61 -3.12
CA LYS A 216 -20.80 35.03 -2.74
C LYS A 216 -19.68 35.37 -1.75
N LYS A 217 -19.47 34.56 -0.71
CA LYS A 217 -18.38 34.73 0.28
C LYS A 217 -17.01 34.73 -0.41
N LYS A 218 -16.75 33.74 -1.29
CA LYS A 218 -15.51 33.63 -2.07
C LYS A 218 -15.25 34.86 -2.94
N LYS A 219 -16.24 35.32 -3.71
CA LYS A 219 -16.13 36.53 -4.54
C LYS A 219 -15.88 37.80 -3.71
N SER A 220 -16.50 37.92 -2.53
CA SER A 220 -16.28 39.06 -1.63
C SER A 220 -14.83 39.12 -1.11
N VAL A 221 -14.24 37.97 -0.74
CA VAL A 221 -12.85 37.89 -0.29
C VAL A 221 -11.88 38.20 -1.44
N SER A 222 -12.11 37.65 -2.63
CA SER A 222 -11.28 37.94 -3.82
C SER A 222 -11.31 39.44 -4.18
N SER A 223 -12.51 40.04 -4.20
CA SER A 223 -12.69 41.48 -4.48
C SER A 223 -11.95 42.38 -3.49
N LYS A 224 -12.01 42.07 -2.19
CA LYS A 224 -11.29 42.83 -1.14
C LYS A 224 -9.76 42.78 -1.30
N ASN A 225 -9.21 41.72 -1.88
CA ASN A 225 -7.77 41.57 -2.06
C ASN A 225 -7.24 42.19 -3.37
N GLY A 226 -8.11 42.74 -4.23
CA GLY A 226 -7.72 43.42 -5.48
C GLY A 226 -7.07 42.53 -6.56
N LYS A 227 -6.82 41.25 -6.28
CA LYS A 227 -6.28 40.26 -7.21
C LYS A 227 -7.12 38.98 -7.16
N ASN A 228 -7.63 38.56 -8.31
CA ASN A 228 -8.36 37.30 -8.44
C ASN A 228 -7.38 36.11 -8.59
N GLN A 229 -6.59 35.85 -7.54
CA GLN A 229 -5.63 34.75 -7.52
C GLN A 229 -6.33 33.40 -7.38
N MET A 230 -5.85 32.39 -8.11
CA MET A 230 -6.36 31.03 -8.03
C MET A 230 -5.99 30.39 -6.68
N VAL A 231 -6.96 29.84 -5.97
CA VAL A 231 -6.74 29.13 -4.71
C VAL A 231 -6.69 27.62 -4.97
N ILE A 232 -5.53 27.02 -4.69
CA ILE A 232 -5.30 25.57 -4.79
C ILE A 232 -5.17 25.01 -3.37
N ALA A 233 -6.09 24.14 -2.98
CA ALA A 233 -6.15 23.58 -1.63
C ALA A 233 -5.99 22.05 -1.60
N PHE A 234 -5.08 21.59 -0.75
CA PHE A 234 -4.87 20.17 -0.46
C PHE A 234 -5.60 19.78 0.82
N PHE A 235 -6.38 18.70 0.76
CA PHE A 235 -6.95 18.06 1.94
C PHE A 235 -6.01 16.97 2.41
N HIS A 236 -5.39 17.19 3.58
CA HIS A 236 -4.40 16.30 4.15
C HIS A 236 -4.39 16.38 5.70
N PRO A 237 -5.38 15.76 6.39
CA PRO A 237 -5.57 15.92 7.84
C PRO A 237 -4.38 15.52 8.75
N TYR A 238 -3.38 14.82 8.22
CA TYR A 238 -2.20 14.31 8.94
C TYR A 238 -0.87 14.75 8.30
N CYS A 239 -0.79 15.98 7.77
CA CYS A 239 0.36 16.45 7.00
C CYS A 239 1.70 16.49 7.79
N ASN A 240 1.67 16.31 9.10
CA ASN A 240 2.84 16.25 9.98
C ASN A 240 3.25 14.83 10.44
N ALA A 241 2.60 13.74 10.01
CA ALA A 241 2.88 12.39 10.55
C ALA A 241 4.21 11.77 10.05
N GLY A 242 4.76 12.24 8.93
CA GLY A 242 6.08 11.86 8.41
C GLY A 242 6.13 10.63 7.50
N GLY A 243 5.01 10.20 6.93
CA GLY A 243 4.93 9.12 5.95
C GLY A 243 5.20 9.53 4.49
N GLY A 244 5.03 8.56 3.58
CA GLY A 244 5.18 8.79 2.14
C GLY A 244 4.07 9.66 1.52
N GLY A 245 2.90 9.73 2.15
CA GLY A 245 1.79 10.57 1.68
C GLY A 245 2.10 12.06 1.82
N GLU A 246 2.74 12.41 2.93
CA GLU A 246 3.22 13.75 3.22
C GLU A 246 4.38 14.13 2.29
N ARG A 247 5.29 13.19 1.99
CA ARG A 247 6.33 13.41 0.97
C ARG A 247 5.71 13.77 -0.39
N VAL A 248 4.66 13.05 -0.83
CA VAL A 248 3.90 13.38 -2.05
C VAL A 248 3.29 14.78 -1.94
N LEU A 249 2.58 15.11 -0.84
CA LEU A 249 1.99 16.43 -0.61
C LEU A 249 3.01 17.56 -0.78
N TRP A 250 4.15 17.49 -0.08
CA TRP A 250 5.14 18.56 -0.09
C TRP A 250 5.85 18.69 -1.44
N CYS A 251 6.12 17.58 -2.13
CA CYS A 251 6.64 17.61 -3.49
C CYS A 251 5.62 18.15 -4.51
N ALA A 252 4.34 17.80 -4.39
CA ALA A 252 3.27 18.30 -5.25
C ALA A 252 3.08 19.81 -5.08
N LEU A 253 3.03 20.29 -3.83
CA LEU A 253 3.02 21.73 -3.51
C LEU A 253 4.22 22.45 -4.11
N ARG A 254 5.44 21.95 -3.90
CA ARG A 254 6.67 22.53 -4.48
C ARG A 254 6.64 22.56 -6.01
N ALA A 255 6.11 21.52 -6.66
CA ALA A 255 6.00 21.46 -8.11
C ALA A 255 4.94 22.44 -8.66
N LEU A 256 3.79 22.53 -8.00
CA LEU A 256 2.74 23.49 -8.36
C LEU A 256 3.20 24.93 -8.16
N GLN A 257 3.84 25.26 -7.03
CA GLN A 257 4.38 26.60 -6.76
C GLN A 257 5.35 27.06 -7.86
N LYS A 258 6.15 26.16 -8.43
CA LYS A 258 7.03 26.46 -9.56
C LYS A 258 6.27 26.66 -10.89
N LYS A 259 5.14 25.98 -11.11
CA LYS A 259 4.33 26.07 -12.35
C LYS A 259 3.31 27.23 -12.31
N TYR A 260 2.85 27.61 -11.12
CA TYR A 260 1.80 28.62 -10.89
C TYR A 260 2.15 29.54 -9.70
N PRO A 261 3.21 30.36 -9.78
CA PRO A 261 3.70 31.16 -8.63
C PRO A 261 2.68 32.17 -8.09
N GLU A 262 1.75 32.65 -8.93
CA GLU A 262 0.68 33.58 -8.55
C GLU A 262 -0.51 32.93 -7.82
N ALA A 263 -0.52 31.60 -7.66
CA ALA A 263 -1.59 30.88 -6.98
C ALA A 263 -1.40 30.89 -5.46
N VAL A 264 -2.52 30.93 -4.72
CA VAL A 264 -2.53 30.81 -3.26
C VAL A 264 -2.68 29.34 -2.89
N TYR A 265 -1.75 28.84 -2.08
CA TYR A 265 -1.70 27.44 -1.65
C TYR A 265 -2.25 27.27 -0.24
N VAL A 266 -3.23 26.38 -0.08
CA VAL A 266 -3.88 26.07 1.19
C VAL A 266 -3.69 24.59 1.53
N VAL A 267 -3.44 24.27 2.80
CA VAL A 267 -3.44 22.90 3.33
C VAL A 267 -4.47 22.81 4.45
N TYR A 268 -5.50 21.99 4.24
CA TYR A 268 -6.43 21.61 5.31
C TYR A 268 -5.81 20.48 6.13
N THR A 269 -5.51 20.75 7.40
CA THR A 269 -4.87 19.80 8.31
C THR A 269 -5.59 19.73 9.66
N GLY A 270 -5.59 18.57 10.31
CA GLY A 270 -6.03 18.44 11.69
C GLY A 270 -4.89 18.47 12.72
N ASP A 271 -3.68 18.85 12.32
CA ASP A 271 -2.49 18.98 13.17
C ASP A 271 -2.55 20.24 14.07
N ILE A 272 -3.66 20.44 14.79
CA ILE A 272 -3.99 21.67 15.54
C ILE A 272 -3.01 22.03 16.68
N ASN A 273 -2.14 21.10 17.08
CA ASN A 273 -1.21 21.25 18.20
C ASN A 273 0.21 21.67 17.76
N VAL A 274 0.42 21.98 16.47
CA VAL A 274 1.72 22.44 15.93
C VAL A 274 1.52 23.63 14.99
N SER A 275 2.52 24.50 14.92
CA SER A 275 2.49 25.64 14.00
C SER A 275 2.80 25.21 12.56
N GLY A 276 2.32 25.99 11.57
CA GLY A 276 2.65 25.77 10.16
C GLY A 276 4.15 25.76 9.88
N GLN A 277 4.93 26.56 10.62
CA GLN A 277 6.39 26.58 10.50
C GLN A 277 7.03 25.27 11.03
N GLN A 278 6.51 24.70 12.13
CA GLN A 278 6.97 23.40 12.63
C GLN A 278 6.66 22.27 11.65
N ILE A 279 5.51 22.31 10.98
CA ILE A 279 5.14 21.35 9.93
C ILE A 279 6.13 21.43 8.75
N LEU A 280 6.42 22.64 8.27
CA LEU A 280 7.35 22.85 7.14
C LEU A 280 8.80 22.47 7.50
N GLU A 281 9.25 22.78 8.72
CA GLU A 281 10.55 22.33 9.24
C GLU A 281 10.61 20.80 9.38
N GLY A 282 9.51 20.15 9.79
CA GLY A 282 9.37 18.70 9.80
C GLY A 282 9.47 18.08 8.40
N ALA A 283 8.86 18.70 7.39
CA ALA A 283 8.98 18.29 5.99
C ALA A 283 10.43 18.44 5.46
N PHE A 284 11.13 19.51 5.83
CA PHE A 284 12.55 19.68 5.49
C PHE A 284 13.41 18.60 6.18
N ARG A 285 13.27 18.39 7.49
CA ARG A 285 14.09 17.41 8.25
C ARG A 285 13.89 15.96 7.81
N ARG A 286 12.65 15.58 7.46
CA ARG A 286 12.32 14.18 7.11
C ARG A 286 12.47 13.85 5.62
N PHE A 287 12.31 14.85 4.74
CA PHE A 287 12.23 14.62 3.30
C PHE A 287 13.14 15.52 2.45
N ASN A 288 13.91 16.42 3.06
CA ASN A 288 14.74 17.43 2.37
C ASN A 288 13.92 18.34 1.41
N ILE A 289 12.63 18.57 1.72
CA ILE A 289 11.74 19.41 0.89
C ILE A 289 11.62 20.80 1.49
N ARG A 290 12.00 21.82 0.72
CA ARG A 290 11.68 23.23 0.99
C ARG A 290 10.67 23.73 -0.06
N LEU A 291 9.64 24.44 0.40
CA LEU A 291 8.70 25.14 -0.46
C LEU A 291 9.31 26.45 -0.99
N VAL A 292 8.83 26.92 -2.14
CA VAL A 292 9.30 28.16 -2.80
C VAL A 292 8.55 29.37 -2.28
N HIS A 293 7.26 29.20 -2.00
CA HIS A 293 6.37 30.25 -1.51
C HIS A 293 5.68 29.83 -0.20
N PRO A 294 5.19 30.78 0.61
CA PRO A 294 4.38 30.47 1.79
C PRO A 294 3.16 29.60 1.46
N VAL A 295 2.75 28.78 2.44
CA VAL A 295 1.53 27.97 2.39
C VAL A 295 0.62 28.41 3.54
N GLN A 296 -0.68 28.53 3.27
CA GLN A 296 -1.68 28.81 4.30
C GLN A 296 -2.19 27.51 4.90
N PHE A 297 -2.23 27.42 6.23
CA PHE A 297 -2.76 26.25 6.94
C PHE A 297 -4.17 26.56 7.47
N VAL A 298 -5.12 25.69 7.14
CA VAL A 298 -6.48 25.71 7.70
C VAL A 298 -6.60 24.55 8.67
N PHE A 299 -6.57 24.88 9.96
CA PHE A 299 -6.58 23.92 11.05
C PHE A 299 -8.00 23.44 11.36
N LEU A 300 -8.25 22.14 11.18
CA LEU A 300 -9.55 21.48 11.36
C LEU A 300 -9.63 20.84 12.75
N LYS A 301 -10.63 21.23 13.53
CA LYS A 301 -10.82 20.73 14.91
C LYS A 301 -11.46 19.34 14.94
N LYS A 302 -12.14 18.93 13.87
CA LYS A 302 -12.92 17.68 13.82
C LYS A 302 -12.16 16.48 13.28
N ARG A 303 -10.82 16.47 13.23
CA ARG A 303 -10.04 15.30 12.76
C ARG A 303 -10.42 14.00 13.50
N TYR A 304 -10.83 14.10 14.75
CA TYR A 304 -11.35 12.97 15.52
C TYR A 304 -12.49 12.18 14.82
N LEU A 305 -13.19 12.75 13.84
CA LEU A 305 -14.22 12.09 13.03
C LEU A 305 -13.66 11.14 11.96
N VAL A 306 -12.36 11.17 11.66
CA VAL A 306 -11.72 10.24 10.70
C VAL A 306 -10.76 9.25 11.37
N GLU A 307 -10.68 9.26 12.71
CA GLU A 307 -9.90 8.29 13.49
C GLU A 307 -10.64 6.94 13.56
N ASP A 308 -9.90 5.84 13.35
CA ASP A 308 -10.43 4.47 13.34
C ASP A 308 -11.01 4.03 14.70
N SER A 309 -10.38 4.47 15.80
CA SER A 309 -10.79 4.24 17.18
C SER A 309 -12.23 4.68 17.52
N ARG A 310 -12.83 5.58 16.72
CA ARG A 310 -14.25 5.96 16.87
C ARG A 310 -15.23 4.96 16.26
N TYR A 311 -14.75 4.04 15.43
CA TYR A 311 -15.56 3.13 14.63
C TYR A 311 -15.08 1.68 14.79
N PRO A 312 -15.27 1.06 15.97
CA PRO A 312 -14.90 -0.34 16.21
C PRO A 312 -15.64 -1.33 15.30
N HIS A 313 -16.75 -0.91 14.71
CA HIS A 313 -17.51 -1.63 13.69
C HIS A 313 -17.78 -0.70 12.50
N PHE A 314 -17.86 -1.28 11.29
CA PHE A 314 -18.08 -0.55 10.03
C PHE A 314 -17.10 0.62 9.78
N THR A 315 -15.83 0.45 10.20
CA THR A 315 -14.78 1.49 10.20
C THR A 315 -14.67 2.26 8.89
N LEU A 316 -14.66 1.57 7.74
CA LEU A 316 -14.59 2.20 6.42
C LEU A 316 -15.75 3.20 6.18
N LEU A 317 -16.99 2.81 6.47
CA LEU A 317 -18.17 3.67 6.35
C LEU A 317 -18.15 4.79 7.39
N GLY A 318 -17.77 4.48 8.63
CA GLY A 318 -17.66 5.45 9.71
C GLY A 318 -16.70 6.59 9.38
N GLN A 319 -15.44 6.27 9.03
CA GLN A 319 -14.44 7.25 8.61
C GLN A 319 -14.84 7.97 7.32
N SER A 320 -15.49 7.28 6.38
CA SER A 320 -15.97 7.91 5.14
C SER A 320 -17.03 8.98 5.41
N LEU A 321 -18.04 8.68 6.23
CA LEU A 321 -19.06 9.65 6.64
C LEU A 321 -18.45 10.77 7.50
N GLY A 322 -17.55 10.43 8.43
CA GLY A 322 -16.78 11.40 9.22
C GLY A 322 -15.97 12.38 8.37
N SER A 323 -15.41 11.91 7.26
CA SER A 323 -14.67 12.74 6.31
C SER A 323 -15.55 13.79 5.61
N ILE A 324 -16.86 13.54 5.42
CA ILE A 324 -17.80 14.53 4.89
C ILE A 324 -17.93 15.70 5.87
N PHE A 325 -18.07 15.43 7.17
CA PHE A 325 -18.16 16.47 8.19
C PHE A 325 -16.85 17.24 8.39
N LEU A 326 -15.70 16.57 8.22
CA LEU A 326 -14.39 17.20 8.24
C LEU A 326 -14.15 18.08 6.98
N GLY A 327 -14.54 17.58 5.81
CA GLY A 327 -14.56 18.32 4.55
C GLY A 327 -15.52 19.51 4.60
N TRP A 328 -16.64 19.40 5.32
CA TRP A 328 -17.56 20.50 5.57
C TRP A 328 -16.92 21.60 6.43
N GLU A 329 -16.21 21.23 7.51
CA GLU A 329 -15.43 22.18 8.32
C GLU A 329 -14.39 22.91 7.46
N ALA A 330 -13.66 22.19 6.61
CA ALA A 330 -12.71 22.75 5.66
C ALA A 330 -13.36 23.74 4.67
N LEU A 331 -14.46 23.34 4.04
CA LEU A 331 -15.18 24.13 3.04
C LEU A 331 -15.78 25.43 3.61
N MET A 332 -16.26 25.42 4.87
CA MET A 332 -16.76 26.64 5.51
C MET A 332 -15.66 27.66 5.81
N GLN A 333 -14.44 27.18 6.09
CA GLN A 333 -13.27 28.02 6.37
C GLN A 333 -12.68 28.63 5.08
N CYS A 334 -12.43 27.81 4.06
CA CYS A 334 -11.92 28.25 2.76
C CYS A 334 -12.58 27.47 1.62
N VAL A 335 -13.03 28.17 0.57
CA VAL A 335 -13.60 27.58 -0.65
C VAL A 335 -12.60 27.78 -1.80
N PRO A 336 -11.89 26.73 -2.26
CA PRO A 336 -10.84 26.86 -3.25
C PRO A 336 -11.38 26.96 -4.68
N ASP A 337 -10.51 27.18 -5.66
CA ASP A 337 -10.79 26.95 -7.08
C ASP A 337 -10.51 25.49 -7.45
N VAL A 338 -9.38 24.98 -6.98
CA VAL A 338 -8.93 23.60 -7.15
C VAL A 338 -8.80 22.94 -5.78
N TYR A 339 -9.53 21.86 -5.58
CA TYR A 339 -9.46 21.00 -4.40
C TYR A 339 -8.75 19.69 -4.75
N ILE A 340 -7.80 19.27 -3.92
CA ILE A 340 -7.05 18.01 -4.12
C ILE A 340 -7.16 17.16 -2.86
N ASP A 341 -7.85 16.03 -2.93
CA ASP A 341 -7.73 14.97 -1.93
C ASP A 341 -6.37 14.29 -2.11
N SER A 342 -5.53 14.33 -1.09
CA SER A 342 -4.17 13.78 -1.12
C SER A 342 -3.91 12.74 -0.03
N MET A 343 -4.98 12.27 0.63
CA MET A 343 -4.94 11.29 1.71
C MET A 343 -5.85 10.07 1.44
N GLY A 344 -6.87 10.20 0.57
CA GLY A 344 -7.80 9.13 0.22
C GLY A 344 -9.20 9.27 0.84
N TYR A 345 -9.60 10.50 1.21
CA TYR A 345 -10.95 10.82 1.69
C TYR A 345 -11.91 11.13 0.54
N ALA A 346 -12.12 10.18 -0.38
CA ALA A 346 -12.89 10.37 -1.62
C ALA A 346 -14.33 10.86 -1.40
N PHE A 347 -14.94 10.59 -0.25
CA PHE A 347 -16.27 11.09 0.13
C PHE A 347 -16.35 12.63 0.27
N THR A 348 -15.21 13.32 0.32
CA THR A 348 -15.13 14.79 0.24
C THR A 348 -15.28 15.33 -1.19
N LEU A 349 -15.01 14.53 -2.23
CA LEU A 349 -14.98 15.00 -3.62
C LEU A 349 -16.35 15.53 -4.09
N PRO A 350 -17.50 14.85 -3.86
CA PRO A 350 -18.80 15.38 -4.26
C PRO A 350 -19.16 16.67 -3.51
N LEU A 351 -18.75 16.78 -2.24
CA LEU A 351 -18.99 17.97 -1.42
C LEU A 351 -18.28 19.20 -2.00
N PHE A 352 -16.98 19.09 -2.29
CA PHE A 352 -16.22 20.21 -2.85
C PHE A 352 -16.64 20.54 -4.30
N LYS A 353 -17.05 19.54 -5.11
CA LYS A 353 -17.53 19.77 -6.49
C LYS A 353 -18.93 20.41 -6.54
N TYR A 354 -19.92 19.78 -5.89
CA TYR A 354 -21.32 20.17 -6.01
C TYR A 354 -21.75 21.26 -5.03
N VAL A 355 -21.21 21.31 -3.81
CA VAL A 355 -21.51 22.38 -2.85
C VAL A 355 -20.46 23.48 -2.89
N GLY A 356 -19.18 23.12 -2.94
CA GLY A 356 -18.09 24.10 -3.05
C GLY A 356 -18.00 24.77 -4.43
N GLY A 357 -18.35 24.05 -5.51
CA GLY A 357 -18.17 24.54 -6.88
C GLY A 357 -16.72 24.50 -7.36
N CYS A 358 -15.89 23.65 -6.76
CA CYS A 358 -14.46 23.50 -7.07
C CYS A 358 -14.25 22.57 -8.26
N ARG A 359 -13.11 22.71 -8.95
CA ARG A 359 -12.50 21.58 -9.66
C ARG A 359 -11.91 20.64 -8.62
N VAL A 360 -12.14 19.34 -8.75
CA VAL A 360 -11.73 18.33 -7.78
C VAL A 360 -10.74 17.33 -8.40
N GLY A 361 -9.59 17.17 -7.77
CA GLY A 361 -8.61 16.14 -8.09
C GLY A 361 -8.39 15.20 -6.91
N SER A 362 -7.84 14.02 -7.18
CA SER A 362 -7.37 13.10 -6.14
C SER A 362 -5.99 12.55 -6.47
N TYR A 363 -5.16 12.34 -5.44
CA TYR A 363 -3.98 11.49 -5.49
C TYR A 363 -4.23 10.26 -4.60
N VAL A 364 -4.45 9.11 -5.22
CA VAL A 364 -4.76 7.85 -4.55
C VAL A 364 -3.46 7.10 -4.27
N HIS A 365 -3.08 7.03 -2.99
CA HIS A 365 -1.98 6.18 -2.51
C HIS A 365 -2.36 4.70 -2.47
N TYR A 366 -3.63 4.43 -2.16
CA TYR A 366 -4.30 3.14 -2.20
C TYR A 366 -5.81 3.37 -2.11
N PRO A 367 -6.65 2.48 -2.66
CA PRO A 367 -8.08 2.65 -2.57
C PRO A 367 -8.58 2.32 -1.15
N THR A 368 -9.59 3.06 -0.67
CA THR A 368 -10.21 2.87 0.67
C THR A 368 -10.80 1.46 0.84
N ILE A 369 -11.17 0.83 -0.27
CA ILE A 369 -11.47 -0.60 -0.39
C ILE A 369 -10.87 -1.11 -1.71
N SER A 370 -10.20 -2.25 -1.70
CA SER A 370 -9.64 -2.87 -2.91
C SER A 370 -10.43 -4.12 -3.34
N THR A 371 -10.27 -4.56 -4.58
CA THR A 371 -10.85 -5.84 -5.03
C THR A 371 -10.19 -7.04 -4.32
N ASP A 372 -8.96 -6.87 -3.83
CA ASP A 372 -8.28 -7.85 -2.98
C ASP A 372 -8.94 -7.99 -1.59
N MET A 373 -9.44 -6.89 -1.01
CA MET A 373 -10.22 -6.97 0.24
C MET A 373 -11.55 -7.73 0.05
N LEU A 374 -12.17 -7.59 -1.14
CA LEU A 374 -13.35 -8.37 -1.51
C LEU A 374 -13.00 -9.87 -1.69
N SER A 375 -11.87 -10.19 -2.32
CA SER A 375 -11.44 -11.59 -2.54
C SER A 375 -11.03 -12.28 -1.23
N VAL A 376 -10.34 -11.60 -0.32
CA VAL A 376 -9.98 -12.11 1.02
C VAL A 376 -11.22 -12.49 1.83
N VAL A 377 -12.27 -11.66 1.82
CA VAL A 377 -13.53 -11.97 2.53
C VAL A 377 -14.29 -13.10 1.84
N LYS A 378 -14.36 -13.09 0.49
CA LYS A 378 -14.99 -14.15 -0.31
C LYS A 378 -14.35 -15.53 -0.05
N ASN A 379 -13.03 -15.56 0.09
CA ASN A 379 -12.25 -16.79 0.30
C ASN A 379 -12.08 -17.15 1.79
N GLN A 380 -12.66 -16.38 2.72
CA GLN A 380 -12.53 -16.59 4.18
C GLN A 380 -11.08 -16.61 4.70
N ASN A 381 -10.16 -15.94 4.01
CA ASN A 381 -8.76 -15.88 4.43
C ASN A 381 -8.59 -14.95 5.64
N VAL A 382 -7.84 -15.39 6.65
CA VAL A 382 -7.46 -14.55 7.80
C VAL A 382 -6.42 -13.53 7.34
N GLY A 383 -6.57 -12.27 7.74
CA GLY A 383 -5.62 -11.20 7.45
C GLY A 383 -5.83 -10.01 8.38
N PHE A 384 -4.97 -8.99 8.28
CA PHE A 384 -5.03 -7.83 9.18
C PHE A 384 -6.39 -7.10 9.14
N ASN A 385 -7.03 -7.04 7.96
CA ASN A 385 -8.38 -6.49 7.77
C ASN A 385 -9.51 -7.56 7.83
N ASN A 386 -9.20 -8.82 8.15
CA ASN A 386 -10.18 -9.92 8.20
C ASN A 386 -9.96 -10.86 9.38
N ALA A 387 -10.57 -10.51 10.51
CA ALA A 387 -10.42 -11.21 11.78
C ALA A 387 -10.93 -12.66 11.75
N ALA A 388 -10.22 -13.55 12.46
CA ALA A 388 -10.45 -14.99 12.44
C ALA A 388 -11.81 -15.47 12.98
N PHE A 389 -12.56 -14.63 13.70
CA PHE A 389 -13.94 -14.96 14.11
C PHE A 389 -14.96 -14.73 13.00
N ILE A 390 -14.68 -13.82 12.05
CA ILE A 390 -15.53 -13.56 10.89
C ILE A 390 -15.35 -14.67 9.87
N THR A 391 -14.11 -15.11 9.62
CA THR A 391 -13.79 -16.19 8.67
C THR A 391 -14.39 -17.53 9.09
N LYS A 392 -14.40 -17.83 10.41
CA LYS A 392 -15.03 -19.04 10.98
C LYS A 392 -16.55 -19.08 10.87
N ASN A 393 -17.22 -17.99 10.47
CA ASN A 393 -18.68 -17.92 10.39
C ASN A 393 -19.14 -17.49 8.99
N ALA A 394 -19.76 -18.42 8.25
CA ALA A 394 -20.23 -18.19 6.89
C ALA A 394 -21.29 -17.07 6.78
N PHE A 395 -22.16 -16.91 7.78
CA PHE A 395 -23.16 -15.83 7.80
C PHE A 395 -22.50 -14.46 7.99
N LEU A 396 -21.57 -14.33 8.95
CA LEU A 396 -20.83 -13.08 9.17
C LEU A 396 -19.94 -12.72 7.96
N SER A 397 -19.32 -13.72 7.34
CA SER A 397 -18.58 -13.55 6.07
C SER A 397 -19.50 -13.04 4.95
N LYS A 398 -20.69 -13.62 4.77
CA LYS A 398 -21.67 -13.16 3.76
C LYS A 398 -22.19 -11.75 4.05
N ALA A 399 -22.49 -11.42 5.31
CA ALA A 399 -22.90 -10.07 5.71
C ALA A 399 -21.79 -9.03 5.47
N LYS A 400 -20.55 -9.33 5.83
CA LYS A 400 -19.38 -8.48 5.54
C LYS A 400 -19.17 -8.31 4.03
N LEU A 401 -19.37 -9.36 3.25
CA LEU A 401 -19.25 -9.31 1.80
C LEU A 401 -20.32 -8.40 1.16
N ILE A 402 -21.58 -8.46 1.61
CA ILE A 402 -22.66 -7.55 1.18
C ILE A 402 -22.29 -6.10 1.52
N TYR A 403 -21.87 -5.84 2.76
CA TYR A 403 -21.39 -4.53 3.20
C TYR A 403 -20.25 -4.00 2.33
N TYR A 404 -19.25 -4.83 2.03
CA TYR A 404 -18.12 -4.43 1.18
C TYR A 404 -18.54 -4.14 -0.27
N HIS A 405 -19.49 -4.89 -0.85
CA HIS A 405 -20.01 -4.58 -2.20
C HIS A 405 -20.79 -3.26 -2.22
N LEU A 406 -21.66 -3.02 -1.23
CA LEU A 406 -22.39 -1.76 -1.11
C LEU A 406 -21.44 -0.57 -0.90
N PHE A 407 -20.44 -0.74 -0.02
CA PHE A 407 -19.43 0.29 0.22
C PHE A 407 -18.58 0.55 -1.03
N ALA A 408 -18.13 -0.49 -1.75
CA ALA A 408 -17.38 -0.36 -3.00
C ALA A 408 -18.19 0.36 -4.09
N PHE A 409 -19.49 0.10 -4.19
CA PHE A 409 -20.39 0.81 -5.11
C PHE A 409 -20.48 2.31 -4.77
N ILE A 410 -20.74 2.65 -3.50
CA ILE A 410 -20.80 4.06 -3.06
C ILE A 410 -19.43 4.74 -3.23
N TYR A 411 -18.33 4.05 -2.91
CA TYR A 411 -16.96 4.53 -3.11
C TYR A 411 -16.67 4.84 -4.58
N GLY A 412 -17.14 3.98 -5.50
CA GLY A 412 -17.08 4.22 -6.94
C GLY A 412 -17.85 5.47 -7.37
N LEU A 413 -19.07 5.67 -6.86
CA LEU A 413 -19.89 6.85 -7.16
C LEU A 413 -19.28 8.16 -6.65
N VAL A 414 -18.71 8.19 -5.44
CA VAL A 414 -18.10 9.43 -4.92
C VAL A 414 -16.75 9.71 -5.58
N GLY A 415 -15.97 8.67 -5.88
CA GLY A 415 -14.69 8.79 -6.58
C GLY A 415 -14.82 9.24 -8.03
N SER A 416 -15.88 8.80 -8.73
CA SER A 416 -16.15 9.20 -10.12
C SER A 416 -16.47 10.70 -10.29
N CYS A 417 -16.65 11.44 -9.19
CA CYS A 417 -16.81 12.88 -9.23
C CYS A 417 -15.50 13.63 -9.56
N SER A 418 -14.32 13.00 -9.48
CA SER A 418 -13.03 13.63 -9.80
C SER A 418 -12.96 14.19 -11.24
N ASP A 419 -12.49 15.43 -11.39
CA ASP A 419 -12.09 15.99 -12.69
C ASP A 419 -10.75 15.39 -13.17
N THR A 420 -9.89 14.96 -12.24
CA THR A 420 -8.64 14.24 -12.51
C THR A 420 -8.30 13.29 -11.37
N VAL A 421 -7.76 12.11 -11.70
CA VAL A 421 -7.33 11.11 -10.73
C VAL A 421 -5.87 10.75 -11.01
N MET A 422 -5.03 10.91 -9.99
CA MET A 422 -3.64 10.47 -9.99
C MET A 422 -3.54 9.21 -9.13
N VAL A 423 -2.88 8.17 -9.64
CA VAL A 423 -2.64 6.92 -8.91
C VAL A 423 -1.14 6.65 -8.83
N ASN A 424 -0.68 6.12 -7.69
CA ASN A 424 0.75 5.96 -7.42
C ASN A 424 1.43 4.77 -8.11
N SER A 425 0.67 3.88 -8.77
CA SER A 425 1.19 2.64 -9.39
C SER A 425 0.18 2.05 -10.38
N SER A 426 0.63 1.09 -11.21
CA SER A 426 -0.25 0.27 -12.05
C SER A 426 -1.15 -0.65 -11.22
N TRP A 427 -0.71 -1.08 -10.03
CA TRP A 427 -1.58 -1.81 -9.08
C TRP A 427 -2.77 -0.96 -8.64
N THR A 428 -2.52 0.28 -8.18
CA THR A 428 -3.58 1.20 -7.74
C THR A 428 -4.46 1.64 -8.92
N LEU A 429 -3.89 1.81 -10.12
CA LEU A 429 -4.63 2.06 -11.36
C LEU A 429 -5.72 0.99 -11.57
N ASN A 430 -5.34 -0.28 -11.56
CA ASN A 430 -6.27 -1.38 -11.85
C ASN A 430 -7.44 -1.44 -10.87
N HIS A 431 -7.20 -1.18 -9.58
CA HIS A 431 -8.28 -1.08 -8.59
C HIS A 431 -9.20 0.12 -8.86
N ILE A 432 -8.64 1.30 -9.13
CA ILE A 432 -9.44 2.52 -9.36
C ILE A 432 -10.23 2.45 -10.66
N LEU A 433 -9.68 1.87 -11.74
CA LEU A 433 -10.42 1.61 -12.97
C LEU A 433 -11.60 0.66 -12.74
N SER A 434 -11.39 -0.41 -11.95
CA SER A 434 -12.45 -1.38 -11.60
C SER A 434 -13.56 -0.77 -10.74
N LEU A 435 -13.20 0.08 -9.77
CA LEU A 435 -14.12 0.61 -8.76
C LEU A 435 -14.80 1.91 -9.19
N TRP A 436 -14.03 2.91 -9.64
CA TRP A 436 -14.52 4.26 -9.95
C TRP A 436 -14.93 4.43 -11.41
N LYS A 437 -14.44 3.57 -12.32
CA LYS A 437 -14.79 3.54 -13.76
C LYS A 437 -14.52 4.86 -14.51
N VAL A 438 -13.54 5.65 -14.08
CA VAL A 438 -13.15 6.95 -14.68
C VAL A 438 -11.80 6.91 -15.40
N GLY A 439 -11.63 5.92 -16.29
CA GLY A 439 -10.37 5.72 -17.02
C GLY A 439 -9.96 6.88 -17.94
N ASN A 440 -10.91 7.71 -18.35
CA ASN A 440 -10.67 8.90 -19.18
C ASN A 440 -9.96 10.06 -18.44
N CYS A 441 -9.99 10.09 -17.10
CA CYS A 441 -9.31 11.12 -16.30
C CYS A 441 -8.27 10.55 -15.30
N THR A 442 -8.02 9.23 -15.35
CA THR A 442 -7.08 8.56 -14.44
C THR A 442 -5.70 8.41 -15.07
N ASN A 443 -4.65 8.87 -14.37
CA ASN A 443 -3.26 8.81 -14.82
C ASN A 443 -2.35 8.25 -13.72
N VAL A 444 -1.38 7.41 -14.10
CA VAL A 444 -0.30 6.98 -13.20
C VAL A 444 0.67 8.14 -12.98
N VAL A 445 0.89 8.50 -11.72
CA VAL A 445 1.88 9.47 -11.27
C VAL A 445 2.60 8.85 -10.08
N TYR A 446 3.73 8.18 -10.36
CA TYR A 446 4.56 7.55 -9.33
C TYR A 446 4.96 8.55 -8.24
N PRO A 447 5.11 8.10 -6.98
CA PRO A 447 5.45 8.99 -5.88
C PRO A 447 6.90 9.48 -6.03
N PRO A 448 7.22 10.69 -5.52
CA PRO A 448 8.54 11.27 -5.66
C PRO A 448 9.53 10.56 -4.73
N CYS A 449 10.45 9.81 -5.34
CA CYS A 449 11.58 9.19 -4.67
C CYS A 449 12.80 10.12 -4.83
N ASP A 450 13.46 10.49 -3.73
CA ASP A 450 14.73 11.24 -3.78
C ASP A 450 15.86 10.25 -4.08
N VAL A 451 15.91 9.79 -5.33
CA VAL A 451 16.90 8.80 -5.79
C VAL A 451 18.29 9.41 -5.95
N GLN A 452 18.41 10.73 -6.22
CA GLN A 452 19.70 11.34 -6.56
C GLN A 452 20.73 11.11 -5.45
N THR A 453 20.35 11.40 -4.20
CA THR A 453 21.24 11.24 -3.03
C THR A 453 21.69 9.79 -2.80
N PHE A 454 21.00 8.81 -3.39
CA PHE A 454 21.37 7.39 -3.36
C PHE A 454 22.14 6.96 -4.62
N LEU A 455 21.81 7.50 -5.80
CA LEU A 455 22.55 7.29 -7.05
C LEU A 455 23.99 7.83 -6.96
N ASP A 456 24.20 8.89 -6.19
CA ASP A 456 25.51 9.47 -5.89
C ASP A 456 26.42 8.53 -5.05
N ILE A 457 25.87 7.46 -4.46
CA ILE A 457 26.66 6.41 -3.80
C ILE A 457 27.40 5.61 -4.89
N PRO A 458 28.74 5.53 -4.89
CA PRO A 458 29.46 4.76 -5.91
C PRO A 458 29.11 3.27 -5.84
N LEU A 459 28.86 2.66 -7.01
CA LEU A 459 28.88 1.21 -7.14
C LEU A 459 30.33 0.75 -7.20
N HIS A 460 30.89 0.38 -6.07
CA HIS A 460 32.14 -0.37 -6.03
C HIS A 460 31.87 -1.82 -6.45
N GLU A 461 32.83 -2.42 -7.16
CA GLU A 461 32.94 -3.88 -7.18
C GLU A 461 33.10 -4.36 -5.73
N GLU A 462 32.37 -5.41 -5.36
CA GLU A 462 32.46 -5.93 -4.00
C GLU A 462 33.84 -6.55 -3.79
N GLU A 463 34.65 -5.92 -2.94
CA GLU A 463 35.84 -6.56 -2.39
C GLU A 463 35.43 -7.90 -1.74
N MET A 464 36.30 -8.92 -1.83
CA MET A 464 36.03 -10.28 -1.33
C MET A 464 35.96 -10.40 0.22
N THR A 465 35.67 -9.31 0.92
CA THR A 465 35.71 -9.21 2.38
C THR A 465 34.40 -9.64 3.05
N GLN A 466 34.23 -10.96 3.17
CA GLN A 466 33.74 -11.68 4.37
C GLN A 466 32.34 -11.41 4.98
N GLU A 467 31.66 -10.29 4.73
CA GLU A 467 30.35 -9.97 5.35
C GLU A 467 29.33 -9.48 4.30
N HIS A 468 28.17 -10.14 4.24
CA HIS A 468 27.04 -9.71 3.42
C HIS A 468 25.92 -9.15 4.30
N LEU A 469 25.56 -7.90 4.02
CA LEU A 469 24.52 -7.18 4.74
C LEU A 469 23.18 -7.27 3.98
N LEU A 470 22.14 -7.70 4.68
CA LEU A 470 20.76 -7.68 4.22
C LEU A 470 20.02 -6.57 4.98
N VAL A 471 19.24 -5.76 4.28
CA VAL A 471 18.52 -4.62 4.87
C VAL A 471 17.03 -4.67 4.55
N SER A 472 16.19 -4.22 5.48
CA SER A 472 14.78 -3.88 5.22
C SER A 472 14.53 -2.47 5.69
N VAL A 473 13.89 -1.67 4.83
CA VAL A 473 13.54 -0.26 5.12
C VAL A 473 12.02 -0.12 5.15
N GLY A 474 11.45 0.10 6.32
CA GLY A 474 10.00 0.25 6.48
C GLY A 474 9.56 0.51 7.92
N GLN A 475 8.43 1.21 8.10
CA GLN A 475 7.85 1.41 9.44
C GLN A 475 7.43 0.07 10.07
N PHE A 476 7.61 -0.08 11.38
CA PHE A 476 7.33 -1.33 12.10
C PHE A 476 5.82 -1.61 12.27
N ARG A 477 5.17 -1.99 11.17
CA ARG A 477 3.72 -2.15 11.04
C ARG A 477 3.31 -3.60 10.67
N PRO A 478 2.07 -4.04 10.96
CA PRO A 478 1.61 -5.40 10.64
C PRO A 478 1.71 -5.74 9.15
N GLU A 479 1.26 -4.83 8.28
CA GLU A 479 1.21 -5.01 6.82
C GLU A 479 2.59 -5.21 6.18
N LYS A 480 3.66 -4.71 6.81
CA LYS A 480 5.04 -4.89 6.33
C LYS A 480 5.59 -6.31 6.50
N ASN A 481 4.94 -7.13 7.33
CA ASN A 481 5.26 -8.55 7.51
C ASN A 481 6.75 -8.84 7.81
N HIS A 482 7.38 -8.03 8.66
CA HIS A 482 8.74 -8.28 9.16
C HIS A 482 8.99 -9.71 9.70
N PRO A 483 8.02 -10.43 10.30
CA PRO A 483 8.22 -11.83 10.71
C PRO A 483 8.62 -12.76 9.55
N LEU A 484 8.11 -12.53 8.33
CA LEU A 484 8.49 -13.29 7.13
C LEU A 484 9.98 -13.12 6.81
N GLN A 485 10.51 -11.90 6.97
CA GLN A 485 11.94 -11.63 6.73
C GLN A 485 12.83 -12.40 7.72
N ILE A 486 12.52 -12.31 9.01
CA ILE A 486 13.29 -12.97 10.08
C ILE A 486 13.24 -14.49 9.92
N ARG A 487 12.06 -15.07 9.63
CA ARG A 487 11.90 -16.52 9.40
C ARG A 487 12.62 -17.01 8.14
N ALA A 488 12.54 -16.27 7.04
CA ALA A 488 13.28 -16.59 5.82
C ALA A 488 14.80 -16.46 6.01
N PHE A 489 15.26 -15.49 6.81
CA PHE A 489 16.67 -15.31 7.15
C PHE A 489 17.19 -16.44 8.04
N ALA A 490 16.41 -16.88 9.04
CA ALA A 490 16.74 -18.08 9.82
C ALA A 490 16.86 -19.34 8.94
N LYS A 491 15.97 -19.51 7.95
CA LYS A 491 16.04 -20.60 6.94
C LYS A 491 17.23 -20.49 5.99
N LEU A 492 17.71 -19.29 5.70
CA LEU A 492 18.95 -19.07 4.95
C LEU A 492 20.18 -19.49 5.77
N LEU A 493 20.23 -19.11 7.04
CA LEU A 493 21.31 -19.47 7.96
C LEU A 493 21.38 -20.99 8.18
N SER A 494 20.25 -21.66 8.43
CA SER A 494 20.23 -23.11 8.64
C SER A 494 20.59 -23.95 7.41
N LYS A 495 20.42 -23.41 6.18
CA LYS A 495 20.87 -24.05 4.93
C LYS A 495 22.38 -23.92 4.69
N LYS A 496 23.11 -23.01 5.37
CA LYS A 496 24.56 -22.79 5.16
C LYS A 496 25.43 -23.79 5.94
N VAL A 497 25.41 -25.06 5.53
CA VAL A 497 26.37 -26.08 6.01
C VAL A 497 27.63 -26.09 5.11
N VAL A 498 28.43 -25.03 5.21
CA VAL A 498 29.74 -24.90 4.54
C VAL A 498 30.74 -24.42 5.58
N GLU A 499 31.96 -24.96 5.58
CA GLU A 499 32.93 -24.84 6.69
C GLU A 499 33.48 -23.42 6.95
N SER A 500 33.19 -22.44 6.10
CA SER A 500 33.40 -21.00 6.36
C SER A 500 32.51 -20.15 5.44
N PRO A 501 31.24 -19.90 5.79
CA PRO A 501 30.39 -19.00 5.04
C PRO A 501 30.72 -17.54 5.40
N PRO A 502 30.59 -16.58 4.47
CA PRO A 502 30.65 -15.17 4.83
C PRO A 502 29.56 -14.84 5.85
N SER A 503 29.93 -14.03 6.84
CA SER A 503 29.03 -13.53 7.89
C SER A 503 27.82 -12.86 7.26
N LEU A 504 26.62 -13.16 7.77
CA LEU A 504 25.38 -12.56 7.30
C LEU A 504 24.76 -11.76 8.43
N LYS A 505 24.34 -10.53 8.15
CA LYS A 505 23.50 -9.76 9.08
C LYS A 505 22.24 -9.25 8.40
N LEU A 506 21.13 -9.30 9.12
CA LEU A 506 19.86 -8.68 8.74
C LEU A 506 19.64 -7.42 9.58
N VAL A 507 19.57 -6.26 8.93
CA VAL A 507 19.27 -4.97 9.59
C VAL A 507 17.86 -4.52 9.25
N LEU A 508 17.02 -4.47 10.28
CA LEU A 508 15.65 -3.98 10.19
C LEU A 508 15.62 -2.49 10.55
N ILE A 509 15.52 -1.64 9.53
CA ILE A 509 15.57 -0.18 9.65
C ILE A 509 14.15 0.38 9.52
N GLY A 510 13.66 1.05 10.54
CA GLY A 510 12.24 1.43 10.57
C GLY A 510 11.84 2.54 11.52
N GLY A 511 10.73 3.19 11.17
CA GLY A 511 10.07 4.17 12.00
C GLY A 511 9.18 3.52 13.06
N CYS A 512 9.28 3.97 14.32
CA CYS A 512 8.31 3.73 15.38
C CYS A 512 7.62 5.06 15.73
N ARG A 513 6.29 5.10 15.59
CA ARG A 513 5.46 6.30 15.80
C ARG A 513 4.68 6.30 17.11
N ASN A 514 4.43 5.12 17.68
CA ASN A 514 3.61 4.93 18.86
C ASN A 514 4.01 3.65 19.62
N LYS A 515 3.38 3.42 20.78
CA LYS A 515 3.60 2.23 21.62
C LYS A 515 3.33 0.91 20.89
N ASP A 516 2.42 0.88 19.92
CA ASP A 516 2.12 -0.35 19.17
C ASP A 516 3.26 -0.75 18.22
N ASP A 517 3.99 0.23 17.67
CA ASP A 517 5.20 -0.01 16.88
C ASP A 517 6.34 -0.50 17.78
N GLU A 518 6.52 0.11 18.96
CA GLU A 518 7.51 -0.31 19.96
C GLU A 518 7.26 -1.75 20.45
N LEU A 519 6.01 -2.09 20.78
CA LEU A 519 5.60 -3.45 21.14
C LEU A 519 5.90 -4.45 20.01
N ARG A 520 5.71 -4.05 18.75
CA ARG A 520 6.01 -4.89 17.58
C ARG A 520 7.51 -5.11 17.39
N VAL A 521 8.35 -4.10 17.61
CA VAL A 521 9.81 -4.29 17.60
C VAL A 521 10.22 -5.30 18.68
N ASN A 522 9.65 -5.21 19.88
CA ASN A 522 9.94 -6.16 20.96
C ASN A 522 9.45 -7.59 20.64
N GLN A 523 8.34 -7.76 19.92
CA GLN A 523 7.90 -9.05 19.40
C GLN A 523 8.87 -9.61 18.34
N LEU A 524 9.42 -8.76 17.46
CA LEU A 524 10.40 -9.16 16.45
C LEU A 524 11.76 -9.55 17.04
N ARG A 525 12.19 -8.88 18.12
CA ARG A 525 13.38 -9.27 18.90
C ARG A 525 13.20 -10.67 19.50
N ARG A 526 12.09 -10.91 20.20
CA ARG A 526 11.74 -12.24 20.72
C ARG A 526 11.67 -13.31 19.64
N LEU A 527 11.11 -13.00 18.47
CA LEU A 527 11.13 -13.93 17.34
C LEU A 527 12.56 -14.27 16.87
N SER A 528 13.50 -13.33 16.97
CA SER A 528 14.91 -13.56 16.63
C SER A 528 15.60 -14.43 17.68
N GLU A 529 15.28 -14.23 18.98
CA GLU A 529 15.71 -15.07 20.11
C GLU A 529 15.14 -16.50 20.02
N GLU A 530 13.83 -16.64 19.74
CA GLU A 530 13.12 -17.92 19.55
C GLU A 530 13.68 -18.74 18.39
N LEU A 531 14.24 -18.08 17.37
CA LEU A 531 14.88 -18.69 16.21
C LEU A 531 16.41 -18.86 16.40
N GLY A 532 16.99 -18.38 17.50
CA GLY A 532 18.41 -18.49 17.81
C GLY A 532 19.35 -17.65 16.93
N ILE A 533 18.85 -16.56 16.35
CA ILE A 533 19.56 -15.71 15.37
C ILE A 533 19.67 -14.24 15.83
N GLN A 534 19.50 -13.97 17.12
CA GLN A 534 19.45 -12.61 17.66
C GLN A 534 20.78 -11.83 17.51
N GLU A 535 21.92 -12.51 17.41
CA GLU A 535 23.22 -11.88 17.14
C GLU A 535 23.38 -11.45 15.67
N ASP A 536 22.63 -12.07 14.76
CA ASP A 536 22.65 -11.81 13.32
C ASP A 536 21.56 -10.80 12.88
N VAL A 537 20.67 -10.37 13.79
CA VAL A 537 19.54 -9.46 13.49
C VAL A 537 19.65 -8.14 14.27
N GLU A 538 19.94 -7.05 13.56
CA GLU A 538 20.05 -5.70 14.15
C GLU A 538 18.78 -4.88 13.91
N PHE A 539 18.32 -4.14 14.93
CA PHE A 539 17.15 -3.25 14.84
C PHE A 539 17.56 -1.78 14.90
N LYS A 540 17.29 -1.02 13.84
CA LYS A 540 17.58 0.42 13.72
C LYS A 540 16.29 1.22 13.72
N ILE A 541 15.96 1.80 14.87
CA ILE A 541 14.69 2.51 15.08
C ILE A 541 14.89 4.02 14.91
N ASN A 542 14.09 4.66 14.06
CA ASN A 542 14.06 6.13 13.90
C ASN A 542 15.43 6.78 13.59
N ILE A 543 16.34 6.05 12.91
CA ILE A 543 17.69 6.57 12.61
C ILE A 543 17.67 7.77 11.64
N PRO A 544 18.66 8.68 11.71
CA PRO A 544 18.80 9.77 10.75
C PRO A 544 18.99 9.28 9.31
N PHE A 545 18.60 10.11 8.33
CA PHE A 545 18.76 9.82 6.89
C PHE A 545 20.21 9.54 6.48
N ASP A 546 21.18 10.20 7.13
CA ASP A 546 22.61 9.95 6.88
C ASP A 546 23.11 8.61 7.43
N GLU A 547 22.45 8.04 8.45
CA GLU A 547 22.74 6.67 8.91
C GLU A 547 22.07 5.64 8.00
N LEU A 548 20.83 5.88 7.57
CA LEU A 548 20.16 5.04 6.57
C LEU A 548 21.02 4.88 5.31
N LYS A 549 21.57 5.98 4.78
CA LYS A 549 22.49 5.94 3.63
C LYS A 549 23.72 5.05 3.87
N LYS A 550 24.33 5.08 5.06
CA LYS A 550 25.49 4.23 5.41
C LYS A 550 25.17 2.74 5.47
N TYR A 551 23.94 2.38 5.85
CA TYR A 551 23.49 0.99 5.81
C TYR A 551 23.19 0.55 4.38
N LEU A 552 22.48 1.38 3.60
CA LEU A 552 22.15 1.06 2.21
C LEU A 552 23.39 0.98 1.32
N SER A 553 24.39 1.84 1.50
CA SER A 553 25.65 1.80 0.75
C SER A 553 26.51 0.56 0.98
N LYS A 554 26.19 -0.24 2.01
CA LYS A 554 26.86 -1.50 2.35
C LYS A 554 26.01 -2.74 2.09
N ALA A 555 24.74 -2.56 1.70
CA ALA A 555 23.78 -3.64 1.60
C ALA A 555 23.97 -4.45 0.30
N THR A 556 24.06 -5.77 0.43
CA THR A 556 24.01 -6.66 -0.72
C THR A 556 22.57 -6.88 -1.19
N ILE A 557 21.63 -7.09 -0.25
CA ILE A 557 20.23 -7.45 -0.51
C ILE A 557 19.26 -6.53 0.24
N GLY A 558 18.21 -6.06 -0.44
CA GLY A 558 17.12 -5.25 0.12
C GLY A 558 15.84 -6.06 0.16
N LEU A 559 15.35 -6.37 1.36
CA LEU A 559 14.17 -7.22 1.58
C LEU A 559 12.90 -6.37 1.71
N HIS A 560 11.82 -6.79 1.04
CA HIS A 560 10.52 -6.12 1.16
C HIS A 560 9.30 -7.07 1.10
N THR A 561 8.76 -7.41 2.26
CA THR A 561 7.78 -8.50 2.48
C THR A 561 6.31 -8.11 2.51
N MET A 562 5.94 -6.84 2.29
CA MET A 562 4.53 -6.44 2.29
C MET A 562 3.78 -7.06 1.11
N TRP A 563 2.77 -7.87 1.41
CA TRP A 563 1.80 -8.35 0.42
C TRP A 563 0.94 -7.18 -0.07
N ASN A 564 0.78 -7.07 -1.38
CA ASN A 564 0.08 -5.97 -2.06
C ASN A 564 0.57 -4.57 -1.62
N GLU A 565 1.89 -4.40 -1.50
CA GLU A 565 2.51 -3.07 -1.41
C GLU A 565 2.02 -2.18 -2.56
N HIS A 566 1.57 -0.98 -2.23
CA HIS A 566 0.85 -0.13 -3.18
C HIS A 566 1.81 0.44 -4.23
N PHE A 567 3.03 0.81 -3.81
CA PHE A 567 4.13 1.17 -4.69
C PHE A 567 5.45 0.63 -4.12
N GLY A 568 5.96 1.23 -3.05
CA GLY A 568 7.21 0.83 -2.39
C GLY A 568 8.37 1.83 -2.58
N ILE A 569 8.23 3.06 -2.07
CA ILE A 569 9.28 4.10 -2.12
C ILE A 569 10.63 3.59 -1.59
N GLY A 570 10.63 2.85 -0.46
CA GLY A 570 11.85 2.28 0.11
C GLY A 570 12.53 1.19 -0.75
N ILE A 571 11.81 0.59 -1.70
CA ILE A 571 12.38 -0.34 -2.68
C ILE A 571 13.18 0.44 -3.72
N VAL A 572 12.58 1.51 -4.26
CA VAL A 572 13.24 2.45 -5.18
C VAL A 572 14.48 3.09 -4.55
N GLU A 573 14.40 3.52 -3.29
CA GLU A 573 15.54 4.08 -2.55
C GLU A 573 16.68 3.05 -2.38
N CYS A 574 16.35 1.78 -2.11
CA CYS A 574 17.33 0.69 -2.06
C CYS A 574 17.93 0.37 -3.45
N MET A 575 17.14 0.36 -4.53
CA MET A 575 17.65 0.17 -5.90
C MET A 575 18.59 1.29 -6.32
N ALA A 576 18.18 2.54 -6.07
CA ALA A 576 19.01 3.71 -6.29
C ALA A 576 20.31 3.65 -5.47
N ALA A 577 20.29 3.13 -4.24
CA ALA A 577 21.48 2.95 -3.42
C ALA A 577 22.42 1.84 -3.94
N GLY A 578 21.97 0.98 -4.86
CA GLY A 578 22.77 -0.13 -5.40
C GLY A 578 22.51 -1.47 -4.71
N THR A 579 21.42 -1.62 -3.98
CA THR A 579 21.06 -2.87 -3.32
C THR A 579 20.28 -3.79 -4.28
N ILE A 580 20.55 -5.10 -4.30
CA ILE A 580 19.72 -6.04 -5.07
C ILE A 580 18.41 -6.28 -4.32
N ILE A 581 17.28 -5.94 -4.94
CA ILE A 581 15.97 -6.12 -4.32
C ILE A 581 15.51 -7.58 -4.35
N LEU A 582 14.93 -8.01 -3.23
CA LEU A 582 14.06 -9.17 -3.12
C LEU A 582 12.75 -8.73 -2.44
N ALA A 583 11.71 -8.54 -3.26
CA ALA A 583 10.42 -8.03 -2.85
C ALA A 583 9.30 -9.08 -2.94
N HIS A 584 8.12 -8.76 -2.40
CA HIS A 584 6.95 -9.63 -2.54
C HIS A 584 6.47 -9.66 -4.00
N ASN A 585 6.14 -10.84 -4.52
CA ASN A 585 5.56 -11.06 -5.86
C ASN A 585 4.10 -10.58 -6.01
N SER A 586 3.79 -9.36 -5.55
CA SER A 586 2.47 -8.72 -5.70
C SER A 586 2.59 -7.20 -5.64
N GLY A 587 1.49 -6.47 -5.82
CA GLY A 587 1.47 -5.01 -5.71
C GLY A 587 2.27 -4.26 -6.77
N GLY A 588 2.57 -2.99 -6.48
CA GLY A 588 3.49 -2.15 -7.25
C GLY A 588 4.92 -2.71 -7.40
N PRO A 589 5.50 -3.43 -6.41
CA PRO A 589 6.82 -4.04 -6.58
C PRO A 589 6.90 -4.99 -7.78
N LYS A 590 5.84 -5.77 -8.03
CA LYS A 590 5.75 -6.68 -9.17
C LYS A 590 5.41 -5.99 -10.49
N LEU A 591 4.54 -4.99 -10.46
CA LEU A 591 3.97 -4.39 -11.67
C LEU A 591 4.76 -3.21 -12.21
N ASP A 592 5.48 -2.48 -11.36
CA ASP A 592 6.04 -1.16 -11.68
C ASP A 592 7.55 -1.03 -11.38
N ILE A 593 8.10 -1.79 -10.42
CA ILE A 593 9.47 -1.57 -9.91
C ILE A 593 10.41 -2.72 -10.31
N VAL A 594 10.15 -3.95 -9.86
CA VAL A 594 11.00 -5.13 -10.11
C VAL A 594 10.63 -5.77 -11.44
N VAL A 595 10.74 -4.97 -12.50
CA VAL A 595 10.45 -5.33 -13.90
C VAL A 595 11.73 -5.30 -14.73
N PRO A 596 11.87 -6.13 -15.79
CA PRO A 596 13.07 -6.10 -16.62
C PRO A 596 13.28 -4.76 -17.32
N HIS A 597 14.53 -4.32 -17.37
CA HIS A 597 14.96 -3.10 -18.06
C HIS A 597 16.02 -3.45 -19.10
N ASP A 598 15.78 -3.09 -20.37
CA ASP A 598 16.57 -3.50 -21.54
C ASP A 598 16.87 -5.02 -21.59
N GLY A 599 15.87 -5.82 -21.21
CA GLY A 599 15.95 -7.28 -21.13
C GLY A 599 16.77 -7.82 -19.95
N GLN A 600 17.38 -6.95 -19.13
CA GLN A 600 18.11 -7.32 -17.91
C GLN A 600 17.18 -7.32 -16.69
N ILE A 601 17.51 -8.17 -15.71
CA ILE A 601 16.79 -8.22 -14.44
C ILE A 601 17.24 -7.08 -13.52
N THR A 602 16.29 -6.49 -12.79
CA THR A 602 16.48 -5.37 -11.86
C THR A 602 16.40 -5.80 -10.39
N GLY A 603 15.93 -7.02 -10.12
CA GLY A 603 15.77 -7.60 -8.80
C GLY A 603 15.00 -8.92 -8.88
N PHE A 604 14.52 -9.39 -7.73
CA PHE A 604 13.82 -10.68 -7.59
C PHE A 604 12.52 -10.55 -6.79
N LEU A 605 11.64 -11.54 -6.97
CA LEU A 605 10.32 -11.59 -6.32
C LEU A 605 10.08 -12.95 -5.65
N ALA A 606 9.52 -12.94 -4.44
CA ALA A 606 9.18 -14.14 -3.68
C ALA A 606 7.84 -13.98 -2.91
N GLU A 607 7.32 -15.10 -2.38
CA GLU A 607 6.03 -15.14 -1.66
C GLU A 607 6.13 -15.87 -0.32
N THR A 608 6.81 -17.02 -0.29
CA THR A 608 6.93 -17.91 0.88
C THR A 608 8.26 -17.75 1.60
N GLU A 609 8.33 -18.15 2.88
CA GLU A 609 9.57 -18.15 3.67
C GLU A 609 10.70 -18.92 2.95
N GLU A 610 10.38 -20.07 2.38
CA GLU A 610 11.26 -20.89 1.53
C GLU A 610 11.74 -20.13 0.30
N GLY A 611 10.83 -19.52 -0.47
CA GLY A 611 11.17 -18.80 -1.69
C GLY A 611 12.05 -17.57 -1.42
N TYR A 612 11.83 -16.86 -0.31
CA TYR A 612 12.74 -15.81 0.14
C TYR A 612 14.11 -16.38 0.51
N ALA A 613 14.17 -17.46 1.30
CA ALA A 613 15.44 -18.07 1.72
C ALA A 613 16.28 -18.57 0.52
N GLU A 614 15.63 -19.22 -0.45
CA GLU A 614 16.27 -19.74 -1.66
C GLU A 614 16.74 -18.62 -2.59
N THR A 615 15.93 -17.57 -2.73
CA THR A 615 16.30 -16.41 -3.56
C THR A 615 17.43 -15.60 -2.92
N MET A 616 17.46 -15.46 -1.59
CA MET A 616 18.62 -14.88 -0.90
C MET A 616 19.88 -15.72 -1.10
N ALA A 617 19.78 -17.05 -0.98
CA ALA A 617 20.91 -17.95 -1.24
C ALA A 617 21.41 -17.85 -2.70
N HIS A 618 20.50 -17.72 -3.67
CA HIS A 618 20.82 -17.49 -5.07
C HIS A 618 21.55 -16.15 -5.30
N ILE A 619 21.03 -15.04 -4.77
CA ILE A 619 21.68 -13.72 -4.91
C ILE A 619 23.10 -13.74 -4.30
N LEU A 620 23.28 -14.42 -3.17
CA LEU A 620 24.57 -14.59 -2.51
C LEU A 620 25.56 -15.47 -3.30
N SER A 621 25.07 -16.41 -4.12
CA SER A 621 25.91 -17.29 -4.96
C SER A 621 26.22 -16.73 -6.36
N LEU A 622 25.57 -15.63 -6.77
CA LEU A 622 25.96 -14.89 -7.97
C LEU A 622 27.38 -14.31 -7.83
N SER A 623 28.11 -14.26 -8.94
CA SER A 623 29.40 -13.55 -9.00
C SER A 623 29.23 -12.06 -8.74
N ALA A 624 30.27 -11.40 -8.22
CA ALA A 624 30.27 -9.94 -8.00
C ALA A 624 29.92 -9.17 -9.29
N GLU A 625 30.48 -9.59 -10.43
CA GLU A 625 30.13 -9.08 -11.77
C GLU A 625 28.63 -9.21 -12.06
N LYS A 626 28.03 -10.39 -11.84
CA LYS A 626 26.59 -10.56 -12.11
C LYS A 626 25.73 -9.76 -11.14
N ARG A 627 26.13 -9.62 -9.88
CA ARG A 627 25.48 -8.72 -8.92
C ARG A 627 25.56 -7.26 -9.38
N LEU A 628 26.73 -6.80 -9.83
CA LEU A 628 26.94 -5.44 -10.34
C LEU A 628 26.08 -5.15 -11.58
N GLN A 629 25.96 -6.08 -12.52
CA GLN A 629 25.06 -5.96 -13.68
C GLN A 629 23.60 -5.73 -13.26
N ILE A 630 23.10 -6.46 -12.26
CA ILE A 630 21.72 -6.31 -11.74
C ILE A 630 21.55 -4.93 -11.09
N ARG A 631 22.53 -4.48 -10.31
CA ARG A 631 22.53 -3.14 -9.66
C ARG A 631 22.53 -2.02 -10.68
N ASN A 632 23.33 -2.13 -11.73
CA ASN A 632 23.36 -1.17 -12.83
C ASN A 632 22.01 -1.11 -13.57
N SER A 633 21.42 -2.26 -13.89
CA SER A 633 20.09 -2.36 -14.49
C SER A 633 19.01 -1.70 -13.61
N ALA A 634 19.04 -1.97 -12.30
CA ALA A 634 18.13 -1.37 -11.33
C ALA A 634 18.26 0.17 -11.23
N ARG A 635 19.48 0.72 -11.21
CA ARG A 635 19.66 2.18 -11.20
C ARG A 635 19.23 2.85 -12.51
N ALA A 636 19.39 2.16 -13.64
CA ALA A 636 18.94 2.63 -14.95
C ALA A 636 17.40 2.58 -15.09
N SER A 637 16.73 1.56 -14.52
CA SER A 637 15.26 1.51 -14.48
C SER A 637 14.68 2.67 -13.68
N GLU A 638 15.24 2.98 -12.50
CA GLU A 638 14.79 4.12 -11.70
C GLU A 638 14.97 5.47 -12.42
N SER A 639 16.06 5.65 -13.16
CA SER A 639 16.28 6.84 -13.97
C SER A 639 15.24 6.99 -15.09
N THR A 640 14.77 5.86 -15.63
CA THR A 640 13.71 5.80 -16.66
C THR A 640 12.32 6.07 -16.06
N VAL A 641 12.02 5.53 -14.88
CA VAL A 641 10.82 5.85 -14.09
C VAL A 641 10.79 7.36 -13.74
N LEU A 642 11.95 7.94 -13.41
CA LEU A 642 12.10 9.38 -13.18
C LEU A 642 11.89 10.22 -14.46
N MET A 643 12.26 9.72 -15.63
CA MET A 643 11.98 10.37 -16.92
C MET A 643 10.50 10.35 -17.29
N PHE A 644 9.80 9.24 -17.07
CA PHE A 644 8.34 9.18 -17.26
C PHE A 644 7.57 10.14 -16.34
N LEU A 645 8.11 10.45 -15.16
CA LEU A 645 7.58 11.47 -14.24
C LEU A 645 7.77 12.92 -14.72
N LEU A 646 8.64 13.16 -15.71
CA LEU A 646 8.92 14.49 -16.27
C LEU A 646 8.26 14.71 -17.63
N LEU A 647 8.18 13.67 -18.48
CA LEU A 647 7.75 13.78 -19.88
C LEU A 647 6.22 13.76 -20.10
N LYS A 648 5.40 13.53 -19.07
CA LYS A 648 3.91 13.61 -19.13
C LYS A 648 3.33 14.89 -18.46
N LYS A 649 4.02 16.03 -18.51
CA LYS A 649 3.68 17.27 -17.76
C LYS A 649 3.17 18.47 -18.57
#